data_AF-A0A0N7Z454-F1
#
_entry.id   AF-A0A0N7Z454-F1
#
_cell.length_a   1.000
_cell.length_b   1.000
_cell.length_c   1.000
_cell.angle_alpha   90.00
_cell.angle_beta   90.00
_cell.angle_gamma   90.00
#
_symmetry.space_group_name_H-M   'P 1'
#
loop_
_entity.id
_entity.type
_entity.pdbx_description
1 polymer ?
#
loop_
_entity_poly.entity_id
_entity_poly.type
_entity_poly.pdbx_seq_one_letter_code
_entity_poly.pdbx_strand_id
1 'polypeptide(L)'
;MLLLGTKTLTIENTTIFADHADPNQFWYLPRPVKFARRGADKRASFTFIKYKPAAVAGGAKGGGYLMFDVDLQLDPAIEQRILGKLRGIAPDQPKLSAVSFDEGTVACVALNLQGSGGTTAPDGTFKAVEKILGATIPSLDATNSATFSLVLSQEGATILEQAFEQGTTPVGVLYNLKYTGMRPALEVKITADLKRVYNHFSAALSGQYYFVKVGIEAAFESLVQNGAIKIEVTNYSSADDRAEKEKWALDFFKENLLKEWFEPTLTPGQLAGGQVTPPELPNRPTPTNPPTEPTPETPPAPTSERQPATLEITSRDPNPSPNGYTIEHSPASTGTTETLTIRGNNPTVRINGEVRSLDANNQITINIADNSQANILVEYPATTTDETFHLFFDYDKPRESGWSTSSKNYLSYLNNNPNPPDVQFSTTTSRQGITDTPGTHISGDGNQLKDWVQNRLAVPKDVTIKAHASFENDDSPEKQKFNLKLSQRRSQVAKGLILPLVTSTTETAFGHTRARDAQPQRVGDFRDRVAEITGKVISTPAAKIEAKLSRPAPITPTPTPTPTPTPRPTPTPTAGDPAIALKLKFIHQEEQKTVTLQYNRSEAVQRTYAPQGLIGLLLNDLADKRKHFVEVDLDDSFFRVFTVQLDGSIDFNRIGLKSAQVAIDYGNPNNAIDHKHADFVFEPDEPAEQKFEVFMNSTADTTYRYSVQYHFDPGSDWEGRAYSYEIPAIPTDDRTLAINPFEHLGFLEVRVVPNRIDWGVIDSIDALLSYQSPTGWNKSKTFTFTSASPAQAWKIRLDDPNARSYQYRFIYHLKDGTKQESELQTTETSAIALNDPFEGALDIQFIPLFTPGSLRMMFIDVRYDDPVNHYHREERLELSGTSTAPIPLRLALKDRTKRSFQYRLTVVKDNQLRQSAFVSTEETLIGVSDVI
;
A
#
# COMPACT_ATOMS: atom_id res chain seq x y z
N MET A 1 -6.13 -36.65 48.80
CA MET A 1 -4.88 -36.08 48.26
C MET A 1 -3.72 -36.99 48.65
N LEU A 2 -2.76 -37.19 47.74
CA LEU A 2 -1.61 -38.06 47.96
C LEU A 2 -0.69 -37.57 49.10
N LEU A 3 -0.13 -38.51 49.86
CA LEU A 3 0.87 -38.26 50.90
C LEU A 3 2.29 -38.35 50.35
N LEU A 4 3.12 -37.36 50.68
CA LEU A 4 4.56 -37.35 50.38
C LEU A 4 5.36 -37.85 51.59
N GLY A 5 6.42 -38.61 51.34
CA GLY A 5 7.36 -39.07 52.39
C GLY A 5 7.26 -40.57 52.68
N THR A 6 7.26 -40.95 53.97
CA THR A 6 7.49 -42.33 54.45
C THR A 6 6.47 -43.39 54.00
N LYS A 7 5.35 -43.00 53.38
CA LYS A 7 4.36 -43.92 52.76
C LYS A 7 4.47 -44.00 51.23
N THR A 8 5.60 -43.55 50.65
CA THR A 8 5.88 -43.70 49.21
C THR A 8 6.49 -45.07 48.93
N LEU A 9 5.98 -45.77 47.92
CA LEU A 9 6.43 -47.10 47.50
C LEU A 9 6.92 -47.06 46.05
N THR A 10 7.79 -48.00 45.67
CA THR A 10 8.16 -48.24 44.27
C THR A 10 7.81 -49.66 43.89
N ILE A 11 6.87 -49.84 42.96
CA ILE A 11 6.33 -51.14 42.54
C ILE A 11 6.36 -51.21 41.01
N GLU A 12 6.90 -52.28 40.43
CA GLU A 12 7.09 -52.40 38.96
C GLU A 12 7.76 -51.15 38.33
N ASN A 13 8.81 -50.62 38.99
CA ASN A 13 9.49 -49.37 38.61
C ASN A 13 8.59 -48.11 38.58
N THR A 14 7.39 -48.19 39.15
CA THR A 14 6.40 -47.11 39.22
C THR A 14 6.31 -46.58 40.65
N THR A 15 6.38 -45.27 40.83
CA THR A 15 6.24 -44.62 42.15
C THR A 15 4.77 -44.57 42.53
N ILE A 16 4.44 -45.06 43.71
CA ILE A 16 3.09 -45.15 44.28
C ILE A 16 3.03 -44.35 45.60
N PHE A 17 1.99 -43.56 45.80
CA PHE A 17 1.70 -42.83 47.04
C PHE A 17 0.39 -43.34 47.65
N ALA A 18 0.29 -43.38 48.98
CA ALA A 18 -0.99 -43.55 49.68
C ALA A 18 -1.79 -42.23 49.69
N ASP A 19 -3.11 -42.30 49.80
CA ASP A 19 -3.93 -41.12 50.10
C ASP A 19 -3.87 -40.73 51.60
N HIS A 20 -4.11 -39.44 51.89
CA HIS A 20 -4.18 -38.90 53.24
C HIS A 20 -5.40 -39.33 54.06
N ALA A 21 -6.49 -39.76 53.42
CA ALA A 21 -7.79 -39.97 54.07
C ALA A 21 -8.42 -41.35 53.76
N ASP A 22 -8.34 -41.84 52.52
CA ASP A 22 -8.77 -43.21 52.18
C ASP A 22 -7.56 -44.16 52.26
N PRO A 23 -7.48 -45.06 53.27
CA PRO A 23 -6.35 -45.98 53.43
C PRO A 23 -6.27 -47.05 52.34
N ASN A 24 -7.28 -47.16 51.47
CA ASN A 24 -7.32 -48.08 50.33
C ASN A 24 -7.04 -47.38 48.98
N GLN A 25 -6.93 -46.06 48.94
CA GLN A 25 -6.63 -45.32 47.71
C GLN A 25 -5.13 -45.09 47.53
N PHE A 26 -4.63 -45.44 46.35
CA PHE A 26 -3.23 -45.26 45.94
C PHE A 26 -3.13 -44.47 44.64
N TRP A 27 -2.05 -43.72 44.50
CA TRP A 27 -1.79 -42.80 43.38
C TRP A 27 -0.47 -43.16 42.71
N TYR A 28 -0.41 -43.26 41.38
CA TYR A 28 0.83 -43.58 40.65
C TYR A 28 1.32 -42.44 39.75
N LEU A 29 2.65 -42.31 39.61
CA LEU A 29 3.27 -41.43 38.59
C LEU A 29 3.29 -42.16 37.23
N PRO A 30 2.60 -41.66 36.18
CA PRO A 30 2.45 -42.38 34.91
C PRO A 30 3.73 -42.49 34.09
N ARG A 31 4.07 -43.73 33.67
CA ARG A 31 5.26 -44.06 32.87
C ARG A 31 5.13 -45.45 32.21
N PRO A 32 5.93 -45.77 31.17
CA PRO A 32 6.80 -44.87 30.38
C PRO A 32 6.03 -44.08 29.33
N VAL A 33 6.70 -43.13 28.66
CA VAL A 33 6.18 -42.54 27.41
C VAL A 33 6.11 -43.65 26.34
N LYS A 34 4.95 -43.80 25.70
CA LYS A 34 4.70 -44.78 24.61
C LYS A 34 3.90 -44.13 23.47
N PHE A 35 3.87 -44.77 22.29
CA PHE A 35 2.95 -44.36 21.23
C PHE A 35 1.50 -44.64 21.64
N ALA A 36 0.64 -43.63 21.45
CA ALA A 36 -0.80 -43.81 21.58
C ALA A 36 -1.33 -44.76 20.50
N ARG A 37 -2.45 -45.44 20.79
CA ARG A 37 -3.01 -46.48 19.91
C ARG A 37 -4.30 -46.00 19.26
N ARG A 38 -4.33 -46.03 17.93
CA ARG A 38 -5.47 -45.57 17.11
C ARG A 38 -6.56 -46.62 17.06
N GLY A 39 -7.81 -46.19 17.24
CA GLY A 39 -9.02 -46.92 16.84
C GLY A 39 -9.16 -48.37 17.36
N ALA A 40 -9.93 -49.17 16.63
CA ALA A 40 -10.19 -50.57 16.97
C ALA A 40 -9.03 -51.52 16.63
N ASP A 41 -8.13 -51.13 15.72
CA ASP A 41 -7.01 -51.97 15.25
C ASP A 41 -5.75 -51.86 16.13
N LYS A 42 -5.76 -50.94 17.12
CA LYS A 42 -4.70 -50.71 18.12
C LYS A 42 -3.31 -50.45 17.50
N ARG A 43 -3.24 -49.94 16.27
CA ARG A 43 -1.97 -49.55 15.64
C ARG A 43 -1.37 -48.34 16.36
N ALA A 44 -0.04 -48.27 16.40
CA ALA A 44 0.66 -47.11 16.92
C ALA A 44 0.38 -45.88 16.03
N SER A 45 0.08 -44.75 16.66
CA SER A 45 -0.11 -43.48 15.95
C SER A 45 1.24 -42.86 15.63
N PHE A 46 1.78 -43.25 14.47
CA PHE A 46 3.03 -42.77 13.89
C PHE A 46 2.89 -42.83 12.37
N THR A 47 3.31 -41.78 11.65
CA THR A 47 3.33 -41.73 10.19
C THR A 47 4.47 -40.83 9.73
N PHE A 48 5.28 -41.32 8.80
CA PHE A 48 6.33 -40.59 8.12
C PHE A 48 5.99 -40.49 6.63
N ILE A 49 5.81 -39.26 6.12
CA ILE A 49 5.55 -38.99 4.71
C ILE A 49 6.78 -38.29 4.13
N LYS A 50 7.27 -38.77 3.00
CA LYS A 50 8.35 -38.18 2.20
C LYS A 50 7.79 -37.85 0.82
N TYR A 51 8.10 -36.67 0.30
CA TYR A 51 7.69 -36.28 -1.05
C TYR A 51 8.87 -35.73 -1.85
N LYS A 52 8.91 -36.11 -3.12
CA LYS A 52 9.86 -35.62 -4.12
C LYS A 52 9.16 -34.57 -5.01
N PRO A 53 9.85 -33.49 -5.38
CA PRO A 53 9.25 -32.38 -6.11
C PRO A 53 9.01 -32.75 -7.58
N ALA A 54 8.00 -32.11 -8.19
CA ALA A 54 7.92 -32.00 -9.65
C ALA A 54 9.20 -31.33 -10.18
N ALA A 55 9.57 -31.62 -11.44
CA ALA A 55 10.90 -31.39 -11.99
C ALA A 55 11.53 -30.00 -11.70
N VAL A 56 12.88 -30.00 -11.59
CA VAL A 56 13.76 -28.98 -10.98
C VAL A 56 13.86 -27.63 -11.73
N ALA A 57 12.82 -27.19 -12.44
CA ALA A 57 12.81 -25.94 -13.21
C ALA A 57 12.71 -24.67 -12.34
N GLY A 58 12.18 -24.78 -11.11
CA GLY A 58 11.91 -23.65 -10.21
C GLY A 58 12.61 -23.70 -8.85
N GLY A 59 13.57 -24.60 -8.63
CA GLY A 59 14.23 -24.77 -7.33
C GLY A 59 13.35 -25.37 -6.22
N ALA A 60 12.22 -25.98 -6.58
CA ALA A 60 11.37 -26.71 -5.65
C ALA A 60 12.16 -27.84 -4.96
N LYS A 61 12.22 -27.80 -3.63
CA LYS A 61 12.84 -28.86 -2.82
C LYS A 61 11.81 -29.91 -2.42
N GLY A 62 12.26 -31.14 -2.27
CA GLY A 62 11.48 -32.18 -1.60
C GLY A 62 11.34 -31.90 -0.09
N GLY A 63 10.70 -32.80 0.63
CA GLY A 63 10.54 -32.66 2.07
C GLY A 63 9.84 -33.84 2.70
N GLY A 64 9.41 -33.66 3.93
CA GLY A 64 8.60 -34.66 4.61
C GLY A 64 7.84 -34.13 5.83
N TYR A 65 6.94 -34.98 6.31
CA TYR A 65 6.19 -34.78 7.53
C TYR A 65 6.33 -36.00 8.42
N LEU A 66 6.68 -35.79 9.70
CA LEU A 66 6.68 -36.83 10.72
C LEU A 66 5.59 -36.52 11.75
N MET A 67 4.53 -37.33 11.78
CA MET A 67 3.39 -37.19 12.68
C MET A 67 3.36 -38.35 13.69
N PHE A 68 3.15 -38.07 14.96
CA PHE A 68 2.99 -39.11 15.99
C PHE A 68 2.20 -38.61 17.22
N ASP A 69 1.55 -39.54 17.90
CA ASP A 69 0.92 -39.31 19.20
C ASP A 69 1.63 -40.15 20.27
N VAL A 70 1.88 -39.57 21.43
CA VAL A 70 2.38 -40.27 22.62
C VAL A 70 1.47 -40.09 23.81
N ASP A 71 1.51 -41.03 24.74
CA ASP A 71 0.84 -40.94 26.04
C ASP A 71 1.70 -41.57 27.16
N LEU A 72 1.27 -41.39 28.41
CA LEU A 72 1.89 -41.94 29.63
C LEU A 72 1.04 -43.06 30.27
N GLN A 73 0.02 -43.57 29.60
CA GLN A 73 -0.94 -44.50 30.17
C GLN A 73 -0.23 -45.78 30.64
N LEU A 74 -0.43 -46.14 31.91
CA LEU A 74 0.13 -47.36 32.49
C LEU A 74 -0.34 -48.59 31.69
N ASP A 75 0.54 -49.58 31.53
CA ASP A 75 0.17 -50.84 30.89
C ASP A 75 -0.80 -51.62 31.81
N PRO A 76 -1.99 -52.05 31.33
CA PRO A 76 -2.95 -52.78 32.16
C PRO A 76 -2.38 -54.05 32.82
N ALA A 77 -1.42 -54.74 32.20
CA ALA A 77 -0.76 -55.89 32.81
C ALA A 77 0.21 -55.50 33.94
N ILE A 78 0.80 -54.30 33.88
CA ILE A 78 1.61 -53.74 34.98
C ILE A 78 0.68 -53.27 36.11
N GLU A 79 -0.42 -52.59 35.78
CA GLU A 79 -1.43 -52.13 36.73
C GLU A 79 -1.97 -53.27 37.60
N GLN A 80 -2.34 -54.40 36.98
CA GLN A 80 -2.78 -55.60 37.71
C GLN A 80 -1.70 -56.18 38.63
N ARG A 81 -0.41 -56.13 38.25
CA ARG A 81 0.70 -56.57 39.13
C ARG A 81 0.93 -55.62 40.30
N ILE A 82 0.76 -54.31 40.09
CA ILE A 82 0.82 -53.31 41.18
C ILE A 82 -0.33 -53.53 42.16
N LEU A 83 -1.58 -53.62 41.67
CA LEU A 83 -2.76 -53.92 42.49
C LEU A 83 -2.60 -55.24 43.28
N GLY A 84 -2.05 -56.28 42.66
CA GLY A 84 -1.74 -57.55 43.33
C GLY A 84 -0.79 -57.40 44.52
N LYS A 85 0.23 -56.53 44.42
CA LYS A 85 1.17 -56.22 45.52
C LYS A 85 0.54 -55.32 46.58
N LEU A 86 -0.29 -54.35 46.20
CA LEU A 86 -0.98 -53.44 47.13
C LEU A 86 -1.98 -54.16 48.05
N ARG A 87 -2.55 -55.30 47.63
CA ARG A 87 -3.42 -56.14 48.47
C ARG A 87 -2.74 -56.67 49.74
N GLY A 88 -1.41 -56.69 49.80
CA GLY A 88 -0.66 -57.05 51.01
C GLY A 88 -0.41 -55.88 51.98
N ILE A 89 -0.88 -54.67 51.65
CA ILE A 89 -0.59 -53.42 52.37
C ILE A 89 -1.88 -52.68 52.73
N ALA A 90 -2.87 -52.69 51.83
CA ALA A 90 -4.17 -52.05 52.04
C ALA A 90 -5.04 -52.82 53.05
N PRO A 91 -5.81 -52.15 53.93
CA PRO A 91 -6.77 -52.80 54.84
C PRO A 91 -7.91 -53.55 54.12
N ASP A 92 -8.29 -53.11 52.92
CA ASP A 92 -9.34 -53.69 52.08
C ASP A 92 -8.91 -53.61 50.59
N GLN A 93 -9.82 -53.81 49.64
CA GLN A 93 -9.53 -53.79 48.20
C GLN A 93 -8.85 -52.46 47.77
N PRO A 94 -7.59 -52.50 47.30
CA PRO A 94 -6.88 -51.29 46.89
C PRO A 94 -7.44 -50.73 45.59
N LYS A 95 -7.58 -49.41 45.55
CA LYS A 95 -7.86 -48.60 44.35
C LYS A 95 -6.55 -47.97 43.88
N LEU A 96 -6.35 -47.92 42.56
CA LEU A 96 -5.18 -47.31 41.96
C LEU A 96 -5.63 -46.25 40.93
N SER A 97 -5.00 -45.08 40.95
CA SER A 97 -5.34 -43.98 40.04
C SER A 97 -4.10 -43.21 39.65
N ALA A 98 -4.08 -42.62 38.45
CA ALA A 98 -3.02 -41.72 38.04
C ALA A 98 -3.00 -40.50 38.97
N VAL A 99 -1.81 -40.00 39.33
CA VAL A 99 -1.66 -38.70 39.96
C VAL A 99 -2.26 -37.62 39.04
N SER A 100 -3.17 -36.81 39.58
CA SER A 100 -3.66 -35.60 38.91
C SER A 100 -2.55 -34.55 38.90
N PHE A 101 -2.35 -33.91 37.74
CA PHE A 101 -1.35 -32.86 37.56
C PHE A 101 -2.03 -31.49 37.55
N ASP A 102 -1.46 -30.54 38.29
CA ASP A 102 -1.96 -29.16 38.41
C ASP A 102 -1.59 -28.33 37.15
N GLU A 103 -0.42 -28.61 36.59
CA GLU A 103 0.15 -27.95 35.43
C GLU A 103 0.99 -28.96 34.62
N GLY A 104 1.18 -28.70 33.32
CA GLY A 104 2.13 -29.46 32.53
C GLY A 104 2.52 -28.79 31.22
N THR A 105 3.76 -29.00 30.79
CA THR A 105 4.20 -28.70 29.43
C THR A 105 4.77 -29.95 28.77
N VAL A 106 4.73 -29.98 27.44
CA VAL A 106 5.30 -31.05 26.63
C VAL A 106 6.06 -30.46 25.44
N ALA A 107 7.24 -31.00 25.15
CA ALA A 107 8.12 -30.57 24.08
C ALA A 107 8.67 -31.77 23.31
N CYS A 108 8.94 -31.56 22.02
CA CYS A 108 9.66 -32.49 21.17
C CYS A 108 11.11 -31.99 20.98
N VAL A 109 12.06 -32.91 20.96
CA VAL A 109 13.42 -32.70 20.44
C VAL A 109 13.58 -33.55 19.18
N ALA A 110 14.05 -32.95 18.09
CA ALA A 110 14.19 -33.61 16.81
C ALA A 110 15.36 -32.97 16.02
N LEU A 111 16.44 -33.73 15.83
CA LEU A 111 17.67 -33.29 15.16
C LEU A 111 18.18 -31.91 15.65
N ASN A 112 17.96 -30.85 14.85
CA ASN A 112 18.44 -29.49 15.11
C ASN A 112 17.43 -28.60 15.87
N LEU A 113 16.27 -29.12 16.27
CA LEU A 113 15.20 -28.30 16.85
C LEU A 113 14.63 -28.95 18.13
N GLN A 114 14.41 -28.13 19.15
CA GLN A 114 13.73 -28.52 20.38
C GLN A 114 12.69 -27.48 20.76
N GLY A 115 11.48 -27.92 21.11
CA GLY A 115 10.42 -27.07 21.62
C GLY A 115 9.04 -27.71 21.56
N SER A 116 8.03 -26.98 22.01
CA SER A 116 6.62 -27.37 21.97
C SER A 116 5.99 -27.06 20.60
N GLY A 117 4.72 -27.42 20.41
CA GLY A 117 3.97 -27.04 19.21
C GLY A 117 4.00 -25.53 18.93
N GLY A 118 4.28 -25.17 17.68
CA GLY A 118 4.53 -23.79 17.23
C GLY A 118 6.01 -23.43 17.08
N THR A 119 6.94 -24.25 17.59
CA THR A 119 8.38 -23.97 17.50
C THR A 119 8.86 -24.03 16.05
N THR A 120 9.58 -22.99 15.60
CA THR A 120 10.17 -22.89 14.25
C THR A 120 11.69 -22.79 14.35
N ALA A 121 12.43 -23.42 13.45
CA ALA A 121 13.89 -23.38 13.43
C ALA A 121 14.42 -21.98 13.06
N PRO A 122 15.36 -21.41 13.84
CA PRO A 122 15.97 -20.12 13.55
C PRO A 122 16.71 -20.15 12.21
N ASP A 123 16.94 -18.97 11.63
CA ASP A 123 17.61 -18.85 10.33
C ASP A 123 19.11 -19.19 10.41
N GLY A 124 19.57 -19.92 9.40
CA GLY A 124 20.90 -20.52 9.36
C GLY A 124 21.07 -21.40 8.12
N THR A 125 22.30 -21.85 7.85
CA THR A 125 22.68 -22.55 6.60
C THR A 125 22.15 -23.98 6.48
N PHE A 126 21.66 -24.58 7.56
CA PHE A 126 21.09 -25.93 7.56
C PHE A 126 19.92 -26.05 8.53
N LYS A 127 18.77 -26.52 8.04
CA LYS A 127 17.56 -26.84 8.81
C LYS A 127 17.08 -28.23 8.41
N ALA A 128 17.18 -29.23 9.29
CA ALA A 128 16.64 -30.57 9.02
C ALA A 128 15.16 -30.65 9.43
N VAL A 129 14.85 -30.21 10.65
CA VAL A 129 13.50 -29.93 11.12
C VAL A 129 13.28 -28.43 11.01
N GLU A 130 12.23 -28.04 10.29
CA GLU A 130 11.86 -26.64 10.06
C GLU A 130 10.87 -26.15 11.13
N LYS A 131 9.89 -26.98 11.49
CA LYS A 131 8.84 -26.66 12.47
C LYS A 131 8.43 -27.88 13.29
N ILE A 132 8.10 -27.65 14.55
CA ILE A 132 7.38 -28.57 15.44
C ILE A 132 5.96 -28.01 15.58
N LEU A 133 4.96 -28.73 15.09
CA LEU A 133 3.54 -28.45 15.30
C LEU A 133 2.96 -29.44 16.32
N GLY A 134 1.82 -29.12 16.92
CA GLY A 134 1.11 -30.00 17.85
C GLY A 134 0.97 -29.44 19.27
N ALA A 135 1.12 -30.29 20.28
CA ALA A 135 0.83 -29.97 21.67
C ALA A 135 1.87 -29.04 22.33
N THR A 136 1.38 -28.16 23.20
CA THR A 136 2.19 -27.34 24.12
C THR A 136 1.97 -27.75 25.58
N ILE A 137 0.72 -28.10 25.89
CA ILE A 137 0.23 -28.70 27.12
C ILE A 137 -0.31 -30.08 26.72
N PRO A 138 0.03 -31.18 27.42
CA PRO A 138 -0.58 -32.49 27.19
C PRO A 138 -2.05 -32.49 27.66
N SER A 139 -2.81 -33.56 27.44
CA SER A 139 -4.25 -33.56 27.79
C SER A 139 -4.57 -33.36 29.29
N LEU A 140 -3.59 -33.53 30.19
CA LEU A 140 -3.71 -33.46 31.67
C LEU A 140 -4.78 -34.40 32.29
N ASP A 141 -5.34 -35.31 31.49
CA ASP A 141 -6.13 -36.44 31.96
C ASP A 141 -5.23 -37.59 32.46
N ALA A 142 -5.80 -38.75 32.78
CA ALA A 142 -5.06 -39.92 33.28
C ALA A 142 -4.04 -40.51 32.27
N THR A 143 -4.15 -40.19 30.98
CA THR A 143 -3.25 -40.63 29.90
C THR A 143 -2.16 -39.60 29.59
N ASN A 144 -2.42 -38.30 29.79
CA ASN A 144 -1.53 -37.20 29.43
C ASN A 144 -1.08 -37.27 27.95
N SER A 145 -1.99 -37.51 27.02
CA SER A 145 -1.66 -37.63 25.59
C SER A 145 -1.12 -36.32 25.00
N ALA A 146 -0.16 -36.42 24.07
CA ALA A 146 0.41 -35.31 23.31
C ALA A 146 0.67 -35.71 21.84
N THR A 147 0.18 -34.89 20.92
CA THR A 147 0.37 -35.03 19.46
C THR A 147 1.46 -34.11 18.95
N PHE A 148 2.29 -34.59 18.02
CA PHE A 148 3.29 -33.79 17.32
C PHE A 148 3.26 -34.04 15.81
N SER A 149 3.55 -32.99 15.03
CA SER A 149 3.79 -33.07 13.59
C SER A 149 5.01 -32.20 13.24
N LEU A 150 6.06 -32.82 12.72
CA LEU A 150 7.29 -32.15 12.32
C LEU A 150 7.27 -31.85 10.83
N VAL A 151 7.62 -30.63 10.46
CA VAL A 151 7.89 -30.24 9.07
C VAL A 151 9.38 -30.40 8.80
N LEU A 152 9.73 -31.15 7.76
CA LEU A 152 11.09 -31.58 7.46
C LEU A 152 11.51 -31.08 6.08
N SER A 153 12.74 -30.57 5.99
CA SER A 153 13.39 -30.31 4.69
C SER A 153 13.70 -31.62 3.95
N GLN A 154 14.08 -31.52 2.67
CA GLN A 154 14.51 -32.68 1.87
C GLN A 154 15.64 -33.46 2.55
N GLU A 155 16.63 -32.73 3.08
CA GLU A 155 17.78 -33.28 3.77
C GLU A 155 17.35 -33.89 5.12
N GLY A 156 16.49 -33.19 5.89
CA GLY A 156 16.01 -33.66 7.18
C GLY A 156 15.09 -34.89 7.12
N ALA A 157 14.23 -34.98 6.11
CA ALA A 157 13.43 -36.18 5.86
C ALA A 157 14.34 -37.38 5.56
N THR A 158 15.33 -37.21 4.68
CA THR A 158 16.28 -38.28 4.35
C THR A 158 17.11 -38.71 5.57
N ILE A 159 17.54 -37.76 6.41
CA ILE A 159 18.26 -38.05 7.66
C ILE A 159 17.39 -38.82 8.66
N LEU A 160 16.13 -38.40 8.89
CA LEU A 160 15.24 -39.10 9.84
C LEU A 160 14.88 -40.51 9.37
N GLU A 161 14.62 -40.69 8.08
CA GLU A 161 14.36 -42.00 7.48
C GLU A 161 15.53 -42.96 7.71
N GLN A 162 16.73 -42.58 7.29
CA GLN A 162 17.95 -43.38 7.51
C GLN A 162 18.23 -43.63 8.99
N ALA A 163 18.01 -42.63 9.85
CA ALA A 163 18.19 -42.75 11.28
C ALA A 163 17.23 -43.77 11.92
N PHE A 164 15.97 -43.84 11.47
CA PHE A 164 15.00 -44.83 11.94
C PHE A 164 15.22 -46.23 11.37
N GLU A 165 15.66 -46.35 10.10
CA GLU A 165 16.06 -47.63 9.50
C GLU A 165 17.24 -48.27 10.26
N GLN A 166 18.23 -47.45 10.62
CA GLN A 166 19.41 -47.88 11.39
C GLN A 166 19.13 -48.03 12.91
N GLY A 167 17.88 -47.86 13.35
CA GLY A 167 17.46 -48.07 14.75
C GLY A 167 17.93 -47.00 15.74
N THR A 168 18.39 -45.86 15.26
CA THR A 168 18.85 -44.73 16.10
C THR A 168 17.67 -43.89 16.62
N THR A 169 17.93 -42.95 17.53
CA THR A 169 16.89 -42.19 18.25
C THR A 169 16.98 -40.67 18.01
N PRO A 170 16.75 -40.18 16.78
CA PRO A 170 16.90 -38.76 16.44
C PRO A 170 15.77 -37.84 16.95
N VAL A 171 14.69 -38.43 17.48
CA VAL A 171 13.50 -37.73 17.98
C VAL A 171 13.12 -38.23 19.36
N GLY A 172 12.75 -37.33 20.26
CA GLY A 172 12.27 -37.62 21.61
C GLY A 172 11.22 -36.62 22.10
N VAL A 173 10.46 -37.02 23.12
CA VAL A 173 9.43 -36.21 23.78
C VAL A 173 9.82 -36.03 25.25
N LEU A 174 9.68 -34.79 25.74
CA LEU A 174 9.95 -34.41 27.11
C LEU A 174 8.68 -33.81 27.71
N TYR A 175 8.20 -34.39 28.81
CA TYR A 175 7.15 -33.81 29.64
C TYR A 175 7.77 -33.04 30.81
N ASN A 176 7.05 -32.05 31.30
CA ASN A 176 7.34 -31.36 32.57
C ASN A 176 6.01 -31.07 33.26
N LEU A 177 5.60 -32.00 34.13
CA LEU A 177 4.32 -31.99 34.84
C LEU A 177 4.53 -31.57 36.30
N LYS A 178 3.53 -30.92 36.91
CA LYS A 178 3.53 -30.58 38.33
C LYS A 178 2.32 -31.20 39.03
N TYR A 179 2.53 -31.73 40.24
CA TYR A 179 1.46 -32.32 41.06
C TYR A 179 1.60 -31.90 42.52
N THR A 180 0.48 -31.78 43.22
CA THR A 180 0.44 -31.37 44.63
C THR A 180 0.21 -32.57 45.56
N GLY A 181 0.99 -32.65 46.64
CA GLY A 181 0.89 -33.67 47.67
C GLY A 181 1.05 -33.11 49.08
N MET A 182 0.52 -33.83 50.08
CA MET A 182 0.51 -33.39 51.48
C MET A 182 1.78 -33.85 52.21
N ARG A 183 2.41 -32.95 52.98
CA ARG A 183 3.47 -33.31 53.96
C ARG A 183 2.86 -33.85 55.26
N PRO A 184 3.57 -34.74 56.00
CA PRO A 184 3.18 -35.14 57.34
C PRO A 184 3.02 -33.94 58.28
N ALA A 185 2.08 -34.01 59.22
CA ALA A 185 1.77 -32.91 60.14
C ALA A 185 2.85 -32.69 61.22
N LEU A 186 3.01 -31.44 61.64
CA LEU A 186 3.83 -30.99 62.76
C LEU A 186 2.92 -30.67 63.96
N GLU A 187 3.31 -31.14 65.16
CA GLU A 187 2.56 -30.92 66.41
C GLU A 187 3.54 -30.77 67.58
N VAL A 188 3.57 -29.59 68.22
CA VAL A 188 4.54 -29.24 69.27
C VAL A 188 3.94 -28.36 70.37
N LYS A 189 4.42 -28.51 71.60
CA LYS A 189 4.08 -27.69 72.78
C LYS A 189 5.35 -27.17 73.48
N ILE A 190 5.32 -25.91 73.94
CA ILE A 190 6.46 -25.21 74.57
C ILE A 190 6.02 -24.57 75.90
N THR A 191 6.88 -24.55 76.92
CA THR A 191 6.62 -23.98 78.26
C THR A 191 7.88 -23.27 78.78
N ALA A 192 7.77 -22.06 79.37
CA ALA A 192 8.93 -21.28 79.82
C ALA A 192 8.71 -20.45 81.11
N ASP A 193 9.73 -20.42 81.99
CA ASP A 193 9.80 -19.63 83.23
C ASP A 193 10.55 -18.30 82.98
N LEU A 194 9.83 -17.17 83.03
CA LEU A 194 10.38 -15.90 82.55
C LEU A 194 11.34 -15.27 83.55
N LYS A 195 11.19 -15.55 84.84
CA LYS A 195 12.11 -15.06 85.87
C LYS A 195 13.48 -15.71 85.71
N ARG A 196 13.51 -17.03 85.46
CA ARG A 196 14.77 -17.77 85.26
C ARG A 196 15.44 -17.40 83.94
N VAL A 197 14.66 -17.22 82.86
CA VAL A 197 15.15 -16.70 81.57
C VAL A 197 15.72 -15.29 81.75
N TYR A 198 14.98 -14.35 82.36
CA TYR A 198 15.44 -12.98 82.60
C TYR A 198 16.72 -12.93 83.44
N ASN A 199 16.76 -13.63 84.58
CA ASN A 199 17.93 -13.66 85.46
C ASN A 199 19.19 -14.23 84.79
N HIS A 200 19.02 -15.19 83.87
CA HIS A 200 20.14 -15.75 83.11
C HIS A 200 20.74 -14.71 82.14
N PHE A 201 19.92 -13.86 81.54
CA PHE A 201 20.39 -12.79 80.64
C PHE A 201 20.83 -11.51 81.37
N SER A 202 20.21 -11.14 82.50
CA SER A 202 20.57 -9.93 83.25
C SER A 202 21.86 -10.07 84.08
N ALA A 203 22.21 -11.29 84.51
CA ALA A 203 23.48 -11.58 85.20
C ALA A 203 24.74 -11.33 84.34
N ALA A 204 24.60 -11.17 83.02
CA ALA A 204 25.70 -10.94 82.10
C ALA A 204 26.03 -9.45 81.85
N LEU A 205 25.38 -8.51 82.55
CA LEU A 205 25.53 -7.06 82.34
C LEU A 205 26.40 -6.31 83.36
N SER A 206 26.99 -6.98 84.35
CA SER A 206 27.83 -6.35 85.39
C SER A 206 29.35 -6.41 85.11
N GLY A 207 29.77 -6.65 83.87
CA GLY A 207 31.18 -6.65 83.47
C GLY A 207 31.34 -6.36 81.97
N GLN A 208 32.36 -5.59 81.58
CA GLN A 208 32.58 -5.17 80.20
C GLN A 208 32.97 -6.33 79.28
N TYR A 209 32.02 -6.89 78.55
CA TYR A 209 32.26 -7.68 77.34
C TYR A 209 31.20 -7.37 76.27
N TYR A 210 31.62 -7.34 75.01
CA TYR A 210 30.73 -7.18 73.86
C TYR A 210 29.87 -8.44 73.67
N PHE A 211 28.55 -8.30 73.66
CA PHE A 211 27.64 -9.37 73.25
C PHE A 211 27.73 -9.59 71.74
N VAL A 212 28.27 -10.73 71.32
CA VAL A 212 28.27 -11.20 69.92
C VAL A 212 27.16 -12.23 69.73
N LYS A 213 26.50 -12.21 68.56
CA LYS A 213 25.28 -12.97 68.23
C LYS A 213 25.35 -14.49 68.55
N VAL A 214 26.55 -15.08 68.54
CA VAL A 214 26.83 -16.49 68.87
C VAL A 214 26.52 -16.84 70.33
N GLY A 215 26.62 -15.89 71.27
CA GLY A 215 26.40 -16.16 72.70
C GLY A 215 24.93 -16.40 73.09
N ILE A 216 23.98 -15.95 72.26
CA ILE A 216 22.54 -16.05 72.56
C ILE A 216 22.04 -17.49 72.37
N GLU A 217 22.51 -18.19 71.33
CA GLU A 217 22.11 -19.56 71.02
C GLU A 217 22.47 -20.52 72.17
N ALA A 218 23.71 -20.49 72.64
CA ALA A 218 24.19 -21.28 73.77
C ALA A 218 23.45 -20.97 75.08
N ALA A 219 23.03 -19.71 75.30
CA ALA A 219 22.23 -19.32 76.46
C ALA A 219 20.81 -19.92 76.42
N PHE A 220 20.15 -19.92 75.25
CA PHE A 220 18.85 -20.59 75.09
C PHE A 220 18.95 -22.12 75.22
N GLU A 221 20.02 -22.74 74.69
CA GLU A 221 20.28 -24.16 74.89
C GLU A 221 20.52 -24.50 76.38
N SER A 222 21.25 -23.65 77.11
CA SER A 222 21.42 -23.78 78.56
C SER A 222 20.08 -23.67 79.31
N LEU A 223 19.19 -22.75 78.90
CA LEU A 223 17.85 -22.59 79.47
C LEU A 223 16.93 -23.78 79.19
N VAL A 224 17.09 -24.48 78.07
CA VAL A 224 16.42 -25.77 77.82
C VAL A 224 17.00 -26.86 78.72
N GLN A 225 18.34 -26.99 78.77
CA GLN A 225 19.01 -28.01 79.61
C GLN A 225 18.72 -27.86 81.11
N ASN A 226 18.63 -26.63 81.61
CA ASN A 226 18.32 -26.36 83.01
C ASN A 226 16.81 -26.36 83.33
N GLY A 227 15.97 -26.66 82.33
CA GLY A 227 14.52 -26.79 82.47
C GLY A 227 13.76 -25.48 82.69
N ALA A 228 14.38 -24.32 82.38
CA ALA A 228 13.66 -23.04 82.32
C ALA A 228 12.82 -22.89 81.05
N ILE A 229 13.14 -23.66 79.99
CA ILE A 229 12.33 -23.85 78.79
C ILE A 229 12.14 -25.36 78.56
N LYS A 230 10.92 -25.80 78.27
CA LYS A 230 10.56 -27.20 78.00
C LYS A 230 9.81 -27.30 76.66
N ILE A 231 10.20 -28.24 75.82
CA ILE A 231 9.59 -28.51 74.50
C ILE A 231 9.10 -29.97 74.48
N GLU A 232 7.89 -30.20 73.98
CA GLU A 232 7.23 -31.51 73.87
C GLU A 232 6.73 -31.68 72.42
N VAL A 233 7.33 -32.60 71.65
CA VAL A 233 6.87 -32.98 70.29
C VAL A 233 6.05 -34.26 70.38
N THR A 234 4.77 -34.21 69.99
CA THR A 234 3.81 -35.32 70.16
C THR A 234 3.77 -36.28 68.98
N ASN A 235 4.11 -35.82 67.76
CA ASN A 235 4.04 -36.63 66.55
C ASN A 235 5.36 -36.63 65.76
N TYR A 236 6.10 -37.74 65.86
CA TYR A 236 7.38 -37.95 65.19
C TYR A 236 7.53 -39.39 64.68
N SER A 237 8.26 -39.56 63.58
CA SER A 237 8.44 -40.82 62.85
C SER A 237 9.80 -41.49 63.10
N SER A 238 10.79 -40.74 63.57
CA SER A 238 12.11 -41.24 63.95
C SER A 238 12.74 -40.34 65.03
N ALA A 239 13.87 -40.76 65.60
CA ALA A 239 14.63 -39.93 66.54
C ALA A 239 15.16 -38.63 65.87
N ASP A 240 15.60 -38.72 64.62
CA ASP A 240 16.11 -37.58 63.86
C ASP A 240 15.00 -36.58 63.50
N ASP A 241 13.83 -37.07 63.04
CA ASP A 241 12.63 -36.25 62.78
C ASP A 241 12.16 -35.54 64.07
N ARG A 242 12.26 -36.22 65.22
CA ARG A 242 11.99 -35.60 66.52
C ARG A 242 12.99 -34.48 66.83
N ALA A 243 14.29 -34.73 66.68
CA ALA A 243 15.34 -33.75 66.98
C ALA A 243 15.26 -32.52 66.05
N GLU A 244 14.95 -32.71 64.77
CA GLU A 244 14.72 -31.62 63.81
C GLU A 244 13.50 -30.77 64.19
N LYS A 245 12.40 -31.41 64.63
CA LYS A 245 11.19 -30.74 65.12
C LYS A 245 11.40 -30.00 66.46
N GLU A 246 12.13 -30.59 67.39
CA GLU A 246 12.51 -29.95 68.66
C GLU A 246 13.40 -28.72 68.40
N LYS A 247 14.35 -28.82 67.47
CA LYS A 247 15.19 -27.69 67.03
C LYS A 247 14.37 -26.59 66.38
N TRP A 248 13.51 -26.93 65.42
CA TRP A 248 12.62 -25.94 64.77
C TRP A 248 11.74 -25.20 65.78
N ALA A 249 11.18 -25.92 66.77
CA ALA A 249 10.34 -25.33 67.81
C ALA A 249 11.13 -24.40 68.75
N LEU A 250 12.37 -24.76 69.07
CA LEU A 250 13.28 -23.91 69.84
C LEU A 250 13.64 -22.62 69.06
N ASP A 251 13.93 -22.74 67.77
CA ASP A 251 14.26 -21.60 66.92
C ASP A 251 13.04 -20.70 66.69
N PHE A 252 11.84 -21.26 66.48
CA PHE A 252 10.58 -20.50 66.45
C PHE A 252 10.33 -19.72 67.76
N PHE A 253 10.61 -20.33 68.91
CA PHE A 253 10.49 -19.68 70.23
C PHE A 253 11.50 -18.53 70.39
N LYS A 254 12.76 -18.73 69.98
CA LYS A 254 13.79 -17.67 69.96
C LYS A 254 13.36 -16.49 69.08
N GLU A 255 12.91 -16.74 67.86
CA GLU A 255 12.70 -15.66 66.88
C GLU A 255 11.45 -14.81 67.17
N ASN A 256 10.37 -15.40 67.69
CA ASN A 256 9.07 -14.72 67.76
C ASN A 256 8.68 -14.22 69.16
N LEU A 257 9.02 -14.91 70.26
CA LEU A 257 8.59 -14.50 71.61
C LEU A 257 9.57 -13.55 72.33
N LEU A 258 10.85 -13.52 71.95
CA LEU A 258 11.85 -12.63 72.55
C LEU A 258 11.49 -11.13 72.43
N LYS A 259 10.70 -10.78 71.41
CA LYS A 259 10.37 -9.40 71.06
C LYS A 259 9.26 -8.80 71.91
N GLU A 260 8.37 -9.62 72.48
CA GLU A 260 7.18 -9.18 73.22
C GLU A 260 7.42 -9.05 74.74
N TRP A 261 8.54 -9.56 75.27
CA TRP A 261 8.78 -9.65 76.72
C TRP A 261 9.72 -8.57 77.31
N PHE A 262 10.20 -7.62 76.50
CA PHE A 262 11.16 -6.59 76.93
C PHE A 262 10.65 -5.14 76.74
N GLU A 263 9.35 -4.91 76.57
CA GLU A 263 8.78 -3.55 76.57
C GLU A 263 8.62 -2.99 78.00
N PRO A 264 9.18 -1.80 78.34
CA PRO A 264 9.06 -1.21 79.67
C PRO A 264 7.69 -0.54 79.89
N THR A 265 7.07 -0.80 81.04
CA THR A 265 5.68 -0.41 81.35
C THR A 265 5.48 1.02 81.88
N LEU A 266 6.47 1.93 81.72
CA LEU A 266 6.34 3.34 82.13
C LEU A 266 6.92 4.30 81.10
N THR A 267 6.10 5.27 80.67
CA THR A 267 6.48 6.39 79.79
C THR A 267 6.58 7.69 80.59
N PRO A 268 7.77 8.27 80.81
CA PRO A 268 7.90 9.56 81.49
C PRO A 268 7.41 10.71 80.60
N GLY A 269 6.42 11.50 81.06
CA GLY A 269 6.16 12.84 80.51
C GLY A 269 4.72 13.25 80.18
N GLN A 270 3.68 12.44 80.45
CA GLN A 270 2.29 12.83 80.19
C GLN A 270 1.42 12.85 81.47
N LEU A 271 0.94 14.05 81.82
CA LEU A 271 -0.24 14.27 82.65
C LEU A 271 -1.42 14.69 81.76
N ALA A 272 -2.65 14.40 82.20
CA ALA A 272 -3.81 14.22 81.32
C ALA A 272 -4.80 15.40 81.25
N GLY A 273 -5.60 15.42 80.17
CA GLY A 273 -6.76 16.31 79.94
C GLY A 273 -6.43 17.62 79.20
N GLY A 274 -7.32 18.22 78.39
CA GLY A 274 -8.66 17.79 77.97
C GLY A 274 -9.55 18.94 77.49
N GLN A 275 -9.62 19.18 76.16
CA GLN A 275 -10.68 19.88 75.39
C GLN A 275 -11.00 21.40 75.60
N VAL A 276 -11.60 22.01 74.55
CA VAL A 276 -12.40 23.27 74.42
C VAL A 276 -11.70 24.64 74.10
N THR A 277 -12.31 25.39 73.16
CA THR A 277 -12.07 26.75 72.58
C THR A 277 -12.95 27.86 73.24
N PRO A 278 -13.05 29.14 72.78
CA PRO A 278 -12.12 30.19 72.28
C PRO A 278 -12.16 31.48 73.20
N PRO A 279 -11.56 32.66 72.87
CA PRO A 279 -12.30 33.77 72.20
C PRO A 279 -11.43 34.77 71.35
N GLU A 280 -11.93 35.99 71.05
CA GLU A 280 -11.60 36.86 69.88
C GLU A 280 -11.10 38.31 70.18
N LEU A 281 -10.44 38.97 69.19
CA LEU A 281 -10.28 40.45 68.95
C LEU A 281 -9.40 41.30 69.94
N PRO A 282 -8.96 42.57 69.68
CA PRO A 282 -9.32 43.54 68.59
C PRO A 282 -8.21 44.47 67.96
N ASN A 283 -8.58 45.21 66.89
CA ASN A 283 -8.24 46.60 66.45
C ASN A 283 -6.81 47.19 66.19
N ARG A 284 -6.61 47.63 64.92
CA ARG A 284 -6.20 48.96 64.34
C ARG A 284 -5.38 50.01 65.15
N PRO A 285 -4.49 50.83 64.51
CA PRO A 285 -4.95 51.93 63.61
C PRO A 285 -4.09 52.33 62.38
N THR A 286 -4.73 53.10 61.49
CA THR A 286 -4.30 53.93 60.32
C THR A 286 -3.83 55.36 60.75
N PRO A 287 -3.67 56.40 59.87
CA PRO A 287 -3.14 56.55 58.48
C PRO A 287 -2.18 57.78 58.31
N THR A 288 -1.63 58.03 57.10
CA THR A 288 -1.55 59.41 56.51
C THR A 288 -1.25 59.41 54.99
N ASN A 289 -1.87 60.36 54.28
CA ASN A 289 -1.72 60.76 52.85
C ASN A 289 -1.22 62.24 52.84
N PRO A 290 -1.07 63.01 51.72
CA PRO A 290 -1.19 62.74 50.27
C PRO A 290 0.00 63.35 49.44
N PRO A 291 -0.16 63.53 48.11
CA PRO A 291 0.29 64.78 47.47
C PRO A 291 -0.76 65.43 46.53
N THR A 292 -0.50 66.68 46.10
CA THR A 292 -1.44 67.61 45.44
C THR A 292 -1.01 67.98 44.00
N GLU A 293 -1.96 68.43 43.17
CA GLU A 293 -1.85 68.78 41.74
C GLU A 293 -1.65 70.34 41.52
N PRO A 294 -1.80 70.95 40.30
CA PRO A 294 -0.69 71.45 39.47
C PRO A 294 -0.71 72.99 39.18
N THR A 295 0.17 73.45 38.26
CA THR A 295 0.04 74.76 37.54
C THR A 295 0.44 74.61 36.05
N PRO A 296 -0.26 75.25 35.09
CA PRO A 296 0.04 75.13 33.65
C PRO A 296 0.76 76.35 33.00
N GLU A 297 1.48 76.11 31.90
CA GLU A 297 1.86 77.09 30.86
C GLU A 297 1.24 76.69 29.49
N THR A 298 1.24 77.61 28.52
CA THR A 298 0.49 77.61 27.24
C THR A 298 1.47 77.82 26.06
N PRO A 299 1.21 77.53 24.75
CA PRO A 299 0.40 76.53 24.02
C PRO A 299 1.27 75.61 23.09
N PRO A 300 0.71 74.79 22.17
CA PRO A 300 0.40 75.27 20.81
C PRO A 300 -0.96 74.77 20.25
N ALA A 301 -1.37 75.30 19.10
CA ALA A 301 -2.61 74.91 18.41
C ALA A 301 -2.57 73.45 17.90
N PRO A 302 -3.71 72.74 17.79
CA PRO A 302 -3.75 71.37 17.31
C PRO A 302 -3.44 71.33 15.80
N THR A 303 -2.18 71.03 15.45
CA THR A 303 -1.85 70.43 14.17
C THR A 303 -2.65 69.15 14.00
N SER A 304 -3.35 69.01 12.87
CA SER A 304 -4.06 67.78 12.52
C SER A 304 -3.07 66.62 12.48
N GLU A 305 -3.23 65.64 13.38
CA GLU A 305 -2.33 64.50 13.46
C GLU A 305 -2.68 63.51 12.35
N ARG A 306 -1.72 63.32 11.45
CA ARG A 306 -1.87 62.48 10.27
C ARG A 306 -1.77 61.02 10.67
N GLN A 307 -2.79 60.23 10.34
CA GLN A 307 -2.77 58.81 10.63
C GLN A 307 -1.79 58.05 9.70
N PRO A 308 -1.09 57.02 10.21
CA PRO A 308 -0.29 56.14 9.37
C PRO A 308 -1.19 55.42 8.35
N ALA A 309 -0.64 55.08 7.19
CA ALA A 309 -1.32 54.16 6.29
C ALA A 309 -1.33 52.76 6.91
N THR A 310 -2.31 51.93 6.51
CA THR A 310 -2.43 50.54 6.93
C THR A 310 -2.57 49.64 5.71
N LEU A 311 -1.80 48.55 5.69
CA LEU A 311 -1.91 47.48 4.72
C LEU A 311 -2.86 46.39 5.23
N GLU A 312 -3.94 46.16 4.51
CA GLU A 312 -4.88 45.06 4.72
C GLU A 312 -4.68 44.01 3.61
N ILE A 313 -4.43 42.75 3.95
CA ILE A 313 -4.41 41.67 2.95
C ILE A 313 -5.85 41.21 2.71
N THR A 314 -6.38 41.47 1.51
CA THR A 314 -7.80 41.21 1.18
C THR A 314 -8.02 39.79 0.65
N SER A 315 -7.05 39.21 -0.07
CA SER A 315 -7.12 37.81 -0.49
C SER A 315 -5.74 37.17 -0.68
N ARG A 316 -5.71 35.84 -0.66
CA ARG A 316 -4.54 34.99 -0.93
C ARG A 316 -4.99 33.79 -1.73
N ASP A 317 -4.23 33.41 -2.74
CA ASP A 317 -4.44 32.18 -3.51
C ASP A 317 -3.07 31.57 -3.85
N PRO A 318 -2.67 30.41 -3.30
CA PRO A 318 -3.37 29.65 -2.26
C PRO A 318 -3.42 30.39 -0.91
N ASN A 319 -4.32 29.96 -0.02
CA ASN A 319 -4.45 30.46 1.35
C ASN A 319 -4.26 29.33 2.38
N PRO A 320 -3.25 29.38 3.27
CA PRO A 320 -2.20 30.41 3.37
C PRO A 320 -1.26 30.41 2.16
N SER A 321 -0.63 31.56 1.89
CA SER A 321 0.35 31.69 0.81
C SER A 321 1.60 30.83 1.07
N PRO A 322 2.38 30.47 0.02
CA PRO A 322 3.61 29.70 0.19
C PRO A 322 4.60 30.36 1.18
N ASN A 323 5.39 29.54 1.87
CA ASN A 323 6.35 30.04 2.86
C ASN A 323 7.31 31.07 2.25
N GLY A 324 7.41 32.24 2.91
CA GLY A 324 8.21 33.37 2.45
C GLY A 324 7.52 34.31 1.45
N TYR A 325 6.26 34.06 1.06
CA TYR A 325 5.52 34.91 0.12
C TYR A 325 4.66 35.92 0.89
N THR A 326 5.15 37.15 1.04
CA THR A 326 4.53 38.19 1.88
C THR A 326 4.66 39.60 1.28
N ILE A 327 3.78 40.48 1.73
CA ILE A 327 3.87 41.93 1.52
C ILE A 327 4.11 42.56 2.88
N GLU A 328 5.26 43.18 3.08
CA GLU A 328 5.63 43.89 4.31
C GLU A 328 5.46 45.40 4.05
N HIS A 329 4.65 46.09 4.86
CA HIS A 329 4.50 47.54 4.77
C HIS A 329 5.36 48.21 5.84
N SER A 330 6.19 49.15 5.42
CA SER A 330 6.93 50.07 6.29
C SER A 330 6.29 51.46 6.21
N PRO A 331 5.60 51.92 7.27
CA PRO A 331 5.01 53.25 7.31
C PRO A 331 6.03 54.37 7.11
N ALA A 332 5.65 55.41 6.37
CA ALA A 332 6.43 56.64 6.25
C ALA A 332 6.53 57.37 7.61
N SER A 333 7.74 57.68 8.08
CA SER A 333 7.94 58.48 9.30
C SER A 333 7.60 59.97 9.10
N THR A 334 7.71 60.46 7.86
CA THR A 334 7.22 61.77 7.40
C THR A 334 6.84 61.68 5.91
N GLY A 335 5.92 62.52 5.44
CA GLY A 335 5.51 62.55 4.02
C GLY A 335 4.52 61.45 3.60
N THR A 336 4.03 61.51 2.36
CA THR A 336 2.94 60.66 1.84
C THR A 336 3.40 59.33 1.25
N THR A 337 4.71 59.10 1.17
CA THR A 337 5.36 58.01 0.43
C THR A 337 5.56 56.78 1.29
N GLU A 338 4.67 55.80 1.14
CA GLU A 338 4.72 54.51 1.84
C GLU A 338 5.62 53.51 1.11
N THR A 339 6.33 52.65 1.85
CA THR A 339 7.20 51.61 1.24
C THR A 339 6.63 50.21 1.48
N LEU A 340 6.47 49.43 0.41
CA LEU A 340 6.20 48.00 0.48
C LEU A 340 7.46 47.21 0.13
N THR A 341 7.77 46.18 0.91
CA THR A 341 8.78 45.16 0.59
C THR A 341 8.05 43.88 0.20
N ILE A 342 8.38 43.33 -0.97
CA ILE A 342 7.72 42.14 -1.51
C ILE A 342 8.67 40.95 -1.35
N ARG A 343 8.24 39.92 -0.62
CA ARG A 343 9.02 38.70 -0.36
C ARG A 343 8.49 37.56 -1.22
N GLY A 344 9.39 36.78 -1.81
CA GLY A 344 9.06 35.66 -2.71
C GLY A 344 9.85 35.75 -4.02
N ASN A 345 9.72 34.73 -4.87
CA ASN A 345 10.53 34.61 -6.09
C ASN A 345 9.81 35.23 -7.30
N ASN A 346 10.51 36.10 -8.03
CA ASN A 346 10.07 36.73 -9.28
C ASN A 346 8.65 37.35 -9.27
N PRO A 347 8.27 38.16 -8.25
CA PRO A 347 6.95 38.79 -8.19
C PRO A 347 6.71 39.78 -9.33
N THR A 348 5.52 39.74 -9.91
CA THR A 348 4.94 40.83 -10.71
C THR A 348 4.01 41.63 -9.81
N VAL A 349 4.25 42.92 -9.66
CA VAL A 349 3.45 43.80 -8.79
C VAL A 349 2.61 44.74 -9.64
N ARG A 350 1.33 44.86 -9.30
CA ARG A 350 0.41 45.86 -9.85
C ARG A 350 -0.16 46.75 -8.76
N ILE A 351 -0.22 48.05 -9.03
CA ILE A 351 -0.85 49.04 -8.15
C ILE A 351 -1.97 49.71 -8.95
N ASN A 352 -3.20 49.64 -8.45
CA ASN A 352 -4.43 50.10 -9.13
C ASN A 352 -4.57 49.54 -10.57
N GLY A 353 -4.04 48.34 -10.82
CA GLY A 353 -4.04 47.66 -12.13
C GLY A 353 -2.78 47.86 -12.98
N GLU A 354 -1.99 48.92 -12.73
CA GLU A 354 -0.76 49.20 -13.46
C GLU A 354 0.42 48.36 -12.95
N VAL A 355 1.15 47.70 -13.85
CA VAL A 355 2.39 46.98 -13.50
C VAL A 355 3.47 47.97 -13.06
N ARG A 356 4.16 47.65 -11.96
CA ARG A 356 5.23 48.48 -11.40
C ARG A 356 6.44 47.61 -11.04
N SER A 357 7.62 48.08 -11.43
CA SER A 357 8.90 47.40 -11.11
C SER A 357 9.28 47.58 -9.65
N LEU A 358 9.91 46.56 -9.08
CA LEU A 358 10.60 46.64 -7.78
C LEU A 358 12.04 47.15 -7.95
N ASP A 359 12.60 47.68 -6.88
CA ASP A 359 14.03 48.02 -6.80
C ASP A 359 14.91 46.81 -6.44
N ALA A 360 16.23 47.04 -6.30
CA ALA A 360 17.21 46.01 -5.97
C ALA A 360 17.01 45.34 -4.59
N ASN A 361 16.18 45.90 -3.71
CA ASN A 361 15.82 45.36 -2.40
C ASN A 361 14.44 44.67 -2.41
N ASN A 362 13.83 44.48 -3.58
CA ASN A 362 12.44 44.07 -3.77
C ASN A 362 11.42 45.04 -3.14
N GLN A 363 11.72 46.34 -3.14
CA GLN A 363 10.86 47.38 -2.59
C GLN A 363 10.17 48.21 -3.67
N ILE A 364 9.03 48.80 -3.31
CA ILE A 364 8.30 49.80 -4.10
C ILE A 364 7.72 50.89 -3.20
N THR A 365 7.79 52.13 -3.66
CA THR A 365 7.23 53.30 -3.00
C THR A 365 5.89 53.71 -3.61
N ILE A 366 4.92 54.07 -2.77
CA ILE A 366 3.56 54.42 -3.16
C ILE A 366 3.12 55.69 -2.44
N ASN A 367 2.71 56.72 -3.18
CA ASN A 367 2.14 57.91 -2.57
C ASN A 367 0.68 57.69 -2.21
N ILE A 368 0.39 57.60 -0.91
CA ILE A 368 -0.97 57.52 -0.36
C ILE A 368 -1.25 58.83 0.37
N ALA A 369 -2.04 59.67 -0.29
CA ALA A 369 -2.62 60.89 0.28
C ALA A 369 -3.58 60.59 1.44
N ASP A 370 -4.06 61.63 2.10
CA ASP A 370 -4.98 61.47 3.23
C ASP A 370 -6.39 61.15 2.72
N ASN A 371 -7.11 60.29 3.44
CA ASN A 371 -8.42 59.77 3.01
C ASN A 371 -8.38 59.10 1.61
N SER A 372 -7.32 58.35 1.30
CA SER A 372 -7.17 57.64 0.02
C SER A 372 -6.64 56.21 0.18
N GLN A 373 -6.71 55.43 -0.91
CA GLN A 373 -6.34 54.02 -0.92
C GLN A 373 -5.73 53.61 -2.26
N ALA A 374 -4.91 52.56 -2.25
CA ALA A 374 -4.45 51.86 -3.44
C ALA A 374 -4.67 50.35 -3.29
N ASN A 375 -5.13 49.72 -4.38
CA ASN A 375 -5.25 48.28 -4.49
C ASN A 375 -3.93 47.71 -5.02
N ILE A 376 -3.40 46.69 -4.37
CA ILE A 376 -2.12 46.04 -4.65
C ILE A 376 -2.40 44.60 -5.02
N LEU A 377 -1.85 44.15 -6.14
CA LEU A 377 -1.87 42.77 -6.56
C LEU A 377 -0.43 42.32 -6.80
N VAL A 378 -0.01 41.28 -6.08
CA VAL A 378 1.27 40.60 -6.32
C VAL A 378 1.01 39.22 -6.86
N GLU A 379 1.53 38.95 -8.06
CA GLU A 379 1.43 37.68 -8.78
C GLU A 379 2.83 37.03 -8.82
N TYR A 380 2.97 35.81 -8.31
CA TYR A 380 4.20 35.04 -8.31
C TYR A 380 4.06 33.86 -9.28
N PRO A 381 4.98 33.67 -10.23
CA PRO A 381 4.95 32.52 -11.13
C PRO A 381 5.28 31.23 -10.37
N ALA A 382 4.76 30.09 -10.86
CA ALA A 382 5.18 28.79 -10.35
C ALA A 382 6.67 28.57 -10.62
N THR A 383 7.41 28.08 -9.63
CA THR A 383 8.79 27.65 -9.81
C THR A 383 8.85 26.14 -10.02
N THR A 384 9.80 25.70 -10.83
CA THR A 384 10.03 24.27 -11.09
C THR A 384 11.45 23.86 -10.71
N THR A 385 11.60 22.61 -10.28
CA THR A 385 12.90 21.97 -10.05
C THR A 385 13.00 20.69 -10.86
N ASP A 386 14.21 20.19 -11.08
CA ASP A 386 14.41 18.88 -11.70
C ASP A 386 14.18 17.76 -10.68
N GLU A 387 13.34 16.79 -11.03
CA GLU A 387 13.19 15.52 -10.33
C GLU A 387 13.51 14.38 -11.31
N THR A 388 14.20 13.35 -10.82
CA THR A 388 14.60 12.19 -11.64
C THR A 388 13.97 10.90 -11.12
N PHE A 389 13.21 10.24 -11.98
CA PHE A 389 12.65 8.92 -11.76
C PHE A 389 13.63 7.83 -12.24
N HIS A 390 13.82 6.77 -11.46
CA HIS A 390 14.74 5.68 -11.74
C HIS A 390 13.94 4.39 -11.97
N LEU A 391 13.97 3.90 -13.20
CA LEU A 391 13.36 2.65 -13.61
C LEU A 391 14.47 1.60 -13.69
N PHE A 392 14.49 0.65 -12.74
CA PHE A 392 15.54 -0.36 -12.64
C PHE A 392 15.20 -1.63 -13.43
N PHE A 393 16.22 -2.42 -13.73
CA PHE A 393 16.12 -3.65 -14.53
C PHE A 393 17.07 -4.71 -13.98
N ASP A 394 16.74 -5.98 -14.16
CA ASP A 394 17.67 -7.07 -13.90
C ASP A 394 18.90 -6.98 -14.84
N TYR A 395 19.99 -7.63 -14.43
CA TYR A 395 21.32 -7.51 -15.06
C TYR A 395 21.32 -7.56 -16.59
N ASP A 396 20.77 -8.61 -17.20
CA ASP A 396 20.76 -8.86 -18.65
C ASP A 396 19.50 -8.34 -19.38
N LYS A 397 18.63 -7.59 -18.68
CA LYS A 397 17.28 -7.25 -19.16
C LYS A 397 17.10 -5.76 -19.49
N PRO A 398 16.32 -5.40 -20.54
CA PRO A 398 15.62 -6.32 -21.44
C PRO A 398 16.56 -7.09 -22.39
N ARG A 399 16.24 -8.35 -22.66
CA ARG A 399 17.04 -9.24 -23.51
C ARG A 399 16.99 -8.83 -24.98
N GLU A 400 18.05 -9.17 -25.74
CA GLU A 400 18.13 -8.82 -27.17
C GLU A 400 17.32 -9.75 -28.08
N SER A 401 17.23 -11.03 -27.73
CA SER A 401 16.48 -12.01 -28.53
C SER A 401 14.98 -11.68 -28.54
N GLY A 402 14.39 -11.60 -29.73
CA GLY A 402 12.98 -11.26 -29.92
C GLY A 402 12.62 -9.79 -29.64
N TRP A 403 13.60 -8.90 -29.48
CA TRP A 403 13.33 -7.50 -29.13
C TRP A 403 13.07 -6.59 -30.34
N SER A 404 11.89 -6.01 -30.39
CA SER A 404 11.55 -4.81 -31.18
C SER A 404 10.58 -3.93 -30.41
N THR A 405 10.44 -2.66 -30.80
CA THR A 405 9.43 -1.74 -30.23
C THR A 405 7.98 -2.08 -30.64
N SER A 406 7.75 -3.25 -31.24
CA SER A 406 6.44 -3.85 -31.55
C SER A 406 6.30 -5.29 -31.03
N SER A 407 7.33 -5.82 -30.33
CA SER A 407 7.37 -7.21 -29.87
C SER A 407 6.51 -7.46 -28.62
N LYS A 408 6.01 -8.69 -28.44
CA LYS A 408 5.32 -9.12 -27.20
C LYS A 408 6.16 -8.82 -25.95
N ASN A 409 7.49 -9.01 -26.02
CA ASN A 409 8.43 -8.69 -24.94
C ASN A 409 8.41 -7.18 -24.61
N TYR A 410 8.56 -6.29 -25.59
CA TYR A 410 8.47 -4.85 -25.36
C TYR A 410 7.10 -4.41 -24.80
N LEU A 411 6.01 -4.91 -25.39
CA LEU A 411 4.65 -4.61 -24.92
C LEU A 411 4.41 -5.09 -23.48
N SER A 412 5.01 -6.22 -23.06
CA SER A 412 4.92 -6.71 -21.68
C SER A 412 5.52 -5.73 -20.66
N TYR A 413 6.64 -5.05 -20.98
CA TYR A 413 7.16 -3.95 -20.16
C TYR A 413 6.20 -2.74 -20.15
N LEU A 414 5.58 -2.40 -21.29
CA LEU A 414 4.64 -1.27 -21.36
C LEU A 414 3.37 -1.52 -20.53
N ASN A 415 2.95 -2.78 -20.42
CA ASN A 415 1.85 -3.25 -19.59
C ASN A 415 2.25 -3.47 -18.12
N ASN A 416 3.48 -3.09 -17.72
CA ASN A 416 4.03 -3.24 -16.37
C ASN A 416 4.04 -4.70 -15.86
N ASN A 417 4.13 -5.68 -16.77
CA ASN A 417 4.20 -7.11 -16.46
C ASN A 417 5.22 -7.79 -17.39
N PRO A 418 6.54 -7.58 -17.19
CA PRO A 418 7.57 -8.05 -18.11
C PRO A 418 7.55 -9.56 -18.32
N ASN A 419 7.62 -10.00 -19.58
CA ASN A 419 7.71 -11.40 -19.97
C ASN A 419 8.86 -11.57 -21.00
N PRO A 420 9.98 -12.23 -20.65
CA PRO A 420 10.24 -12.92 -19.37
C PRO A 420 10.32 -11.97 -18.16
N PRO A 421 9.98 -12.45 -16.94
CA PRO A 421 9.94 -11.63 -15.72
C PRO A 421 11.21 -10.80 -15.49
N ASP A 422 11.06 -9.53 -15.15
CA ASP A 422 12.14 -8.63 -14.70
C ASP A 422 11.81 -8.16 -13.27
N VAL A 423 12.59 -8.66 -12.30
CA VAL A 423 12.26 -8.52 -10.87
C VAL A 423 12.61 -7.13 -10.38
N GLN A 424 13.78 -6.58 -10.74
CA GLN A 424 14.10 -5.19 -10.38
C GLN A 424 13.11 -4.19 -10.98
N PHE A 425 12.64 -4.42 -12.22
CA PHE A 425 11.60 -3.57 -12.82
C PHE A 425 10.29 -3.62 -12.04
N SER A 426 9.84 -4.81 -11.65
CA SER A 426 8.50 -5.03 -11.10
C SER A 426 8.40 -4.84 -9.57
N THR A 427 9.52 -4.92 -8.83
CA THR A 427 9.53 -4.89 -7.35
C THR A 427 10.14 -3.63 -6.74
N THR A 428 10.66 -2.70 -7.55
CA THR A 428 11.31 -1.48 -7.02
C THR A 428 10.29 -0.42 -6.61
N THR A 429 9.54 -0.66 -5.54
CA THR A 429 8.62 0.34 -4.98
C THR A 429 9.37 1.42 -4.20
N SER A 430 9.34 2.67 -4.69
CA SER A 430 9.64 3.92 -3.96
C SER A 430 10.85 3.88 -3.00
N ARG A 431 12.08 3.86 -3.54
CA ARG A 431 13.29 4.18 -2.76
C ARG A 431 13.72 5.62 -3.03
N GLN A 432 13.66 6.49 -2.02
CA GLN A 432 14.32 7.79 -2.08
C GLN A 432 15.81 7.65 -1.72
N GLY A 433 16.68 8.47 -2.33
CA GLY A 433 18.10 8.54 -1.97
C GLY A 433 19.01 7.45 -2.57
N ILE A 434 18.66 6.86 -3.73
CA ILE A 434 19.47 5.80 -4.38
C ILE A 434 20.74 6.36 -5.07
N THR A 435 20.93 7.68 -5.13
CA THR A 435 21.98 8.30 -5.94
C THR A 435 22.96 9.11 -5.09
N ASP A 436 24.18 9.24 -5.60
CA ASP A 436 25.25 10.05 -4.99
C ASP A 436 25.18 11.52 -5.47
N THR A 437 24.08 11.94 -6.13
CA THR A 437 23.93 13.22 -6.85
C THR A 437 22.94 14.16 -6.14
N PRO A 438 23.17 15.50 -6.11
CA PRO A 438 22.19 16.45 -5.60
C PRO A 438 20.96 16.54 -6.50
N GLY A 439 19.76 16.34 -5.93
CA GLY A 439 18.50 16.46 -6.65
C GLY A 439 17.35 15.75 -5.90
N THR A 440 16.13 15.84 -6.43
CA THR A 440 15.04 14.98 -5.96
C THR A 440 15.06 13.70 -6.79
N HIS A 441 15.28 12.56 -6.14
CA HIS A 441 15.40 11.26 -6.81
C HIS A 441 14.39 10.27 -6.23
N ILE A 442 13.60 9.67 -7.11
CA ILE A 442 12.59 8.65 -6.79
C ILE A 442 12.75 7.44 -7.71
N SER A 443 12.19 6.29 -7.32
CA SER A 443 12.15 5.09 -8.15
C SER A 443 10.78 4.43 -8.08
N GLY A 444 10.47 3.61 -9.07
CA GLY A 444 9.22 2.88 -9.13
C GLY A 444 9.21 1.87 -10.28
N ASP A 445 8.08 1.19 -10.42
CA ASP A 445 7.74 0.42 -11.61
C ASP A 445 7.26 1.32 -12.77
N GLY A 446 6.86 0.72 -13.88
CA GLY A 446 6.34 1.44 -15.05
C GLY A 446 4.99 2.13 -14.82
N ASN A 447 4.18 1.70 -13.86
CA ASN A 447 2.92 2.37 -13.51
C ASN A 447 3.16 3.60 -12.63
N GLN A 448 4.09 3.52 -11.68
CA GLN A 448 4.54 4.66 -10.87
C GLN A 448 5.26 5.70 -11.73
N LEU A 449 5.96 5.29 -12.78
CA LEU A 449 6.54 6.22 -13.77
C LEU A 449 5.45 6.98 -14.54
N LYS A 450 4.40 6.29 -15.00
CA LYS A 450 3.25 6.92 -15.68
C LYS A 450 2.54 7.92 -14.75
N ASP A 451 2.27 7.53 -13.50
CA ASP A 451 1.65 8.41 -12.49
C ASP A 451 2.49 9.67 -12.25
N TRP A 452 3.80 9.52 -12.06
CA TRP A 452 4.71 10.66 -11.88
C TRP A 452 4.68 11.63 -13.08
N VAL A 453 4.77 11.12 -14.30
CA VAL A 453 4.64 11.95 -15.52
C VAL A 453 3.26 12.59 -15.61
N GLN A 454 2.19 11.87 -15.29
CA GLN A 454 0.82 12.35 -15.41
C GLN A 454 0.50 13.45 -14.38
N ASN A 455 0.91 13.27 -13.12
CA ASN A 455 0.40 14.03 -11.98
C ASN A 455 1.43 14.95 -11.31
N ARG A 456 2.75 14.82 -11.59
CA ARG A 456 3.79 15.64 -10.93
C ARG A 456 4.60 16.54 -11.86
N LEU A 457 4.79 16.17 -13.14
CA LEU A 457 5.49 17.04 -14.10
C LEU A 457 4.68 18.30 -14.44
N ALA A 458 5.38 19.44 -14.45
CA ALA A 458 4.89 20.71 -14.97
C ALA A 458 4.69 20.65 -16.49
N VAL A 459 3.88 21.57 -17.03
CA VAL A 459 3.62 21.69 -18.48
C VAL A 459 4.50 22.80 -19.07
N PRO A 460 5.16 22.62 -20.23
CA PRO A 460 5.23 21.39 -21.04
C PRO A 460 6.01 20.26 -20.34
N LYS A 461 5.55 19.03 -20.58
CA LYS A 461 6.09 17.82 -19.93
C LYS A 461 7.28 17.30 -20.72
N ASP A 462 8.35 18.09 -20.74
CA ASP A 462 9.60 17.74 -21.41
C ASP A 462 10.47 16.85 -20.50
N VAL A 463 10.94 15.73 -21.06
CA VAL A 463 11.72 14.73 -20.30
C VAL A 463 13.02 14.36 -20.99
N THR A 464 14.06 14.12 -20.18
CA THR A 464 15.35 13.56 -20.62
C THR A 464 15.50 12.15 -20.06
N ILE A 465 15.76 11.18 -20.93
CA ILE A 465 15.98 9.77 -20.57
C ILE A 465 17.47 9.43 -20.75
N LYS A 466 18.13 9.03 -19.66
CA LYS A 466 19.53 8.54 -19.66
C LYS A 466 19.55 7.09 -19.22
N ALA A 467 19.99 6.19 -20.10
CA ALA A 467 19.98 4.76 -19.83
C ALA A 467 21.41 4.19 -19.69
N HIS A 468 21.58 3.30 -18.72
CA HIS A 468 22.88 2.75 -18.31
C HIS A 468 22.85 1.21 -18.19
N ALA A 469 24.03 0.62 -18.14
CA ALA A 469 24.26 -0.78 -17.78
C ALA A 469 25.38 -0.90 -16.74
N SER A 470 25.33 -1.93 -15.89
CA SER A 470 26.39 -2.19 -14.92
C SER A 470 27.68 -2.63 -15.61
N PHE A 471 28.82 -2.33 -14.97
CA PHE A 471 30.14 -2.76 -15.41
C PHE A 471 30.58 -3.98 -14.61
N GLU A 472 30.86 -5.10 -15.29
CA GLU A 472 31.15 -6.40 -14.66
C GLU A 472 32.64 -6.79 -14.81
N ASN A 473 33.54 -5.81 -14.71
CA ASN A 473 34.99 -5.97 -14.89
C ASN A 473 35.43 -6.47 -16.28
N ASP A 474 34.65 -6.12 -17.31
CA ASP A 474 34.87 -6.44 -18.73
C ASP A 474 34.55 -5.20 -19.59
N ASP A 475 35.59 -4.59 -20.17
CA ASP A 475 35.53 -3.45 -21.11
C ASP A 475 35.93 -3.87 -22.54
N SER A 476 35.74 -5.15 -22.90
CA SER A 476 35.98 -5.62 -24.27
C SER A 476 35.07 -4.89 -25.28
N PRO A 477 35.51 -4.68 -26.54
CA PRO A 477 34.69 -4.04 -27.58
C PRO A 477 33.32 -4.73 -27.77
N GLU A 478 33.27 -6.05 -27.62
CA GLU A 478 32.07 -6.88 -27.63
C GLU A 478 31.15 -6.51 -26.46
N LYS A 479 31.69 -6.39 -25.25
CA LYS A 479 30.92 -6.02 -24.04
C LYS A 479 30.46 -4.58 -24.06
N GLN A 480 31.28 -3.64 -24.55
CA GLN A 480 30.87 -2.25 -24.80
C GLN A 480 29.66 -2.19 -25.73
N LYS A 481 29.73 -2.88 -26.88
CA LYS A 481 28.63 -2.94 -27.87
C LYS A 481 27.38 -3.60 -27.30
N PHE A 482 27.52 -4.68 -26.55
CA PHE A 482 26.41 -5.37 -25.88
C PHE A 482 25.74 -4.49 -24.82
N ASN A 483 26.51 -3.85 -23.93
CA ASN A 483 25.96 -3.00 -22.88
C ASN A 483 25.36 -1.71 -23.45
N LEU A 484 25.91 -1.15 -24.54
CA LEU A 484 25.30 -0.02 -25.25
C LEU A 484 23.91 -0.40 -25.76
N LYS A 485 23.78 -1.52 -26.49
CA LYS A 485 22.48 -2.05 -26.95
C LYS A 485 21.51 -2.34 -25.79
N LEU A 486 22.00 -2.89 -24.68
CA LEU A 486 21.19 -3.14 -23.48
C LEU A 486 20.63 -1.83 -22.91
N SER A 487 21.45 -0.79 -22.78
CA SER A 487 20.98 0.53 -22.35
C SER A 487 20.01 1.18 -23.36
N GLN A 488 20.18 0.96 -24.67
CA GLN A 488 19.21 1.41 -25.68
C GLN A 488 17.82 0.76 -25.46
N ARG A 489 17.75 -0.54 -25.15
CA ARG A 489 16.48 -1.22 -24.85
C ARG A 489 15.82 -0.68 -23.57
N ARG A 490 16.60 -0.37 -22.54
CA ARG A 490 16.11 0.30 -21.31
C ARG A 490 15.54 1.70 -21.60
N SER A 491 16.20 2.49 -22.45
CA SER A 491 15.67 3.78 -22.93
C SER A 491 14.33 3.60 -23.66
N GLN A 492 14.25 2.63 -24.58
CA GLN A 492 13.03 2.33 -25.33
C GLN A 492 11.85 1.98 -24.40
N VAL A 493 12.06 1.17 -23.36
CA VAL A 493 11.03 0.87 -22.35
C VAL A 493 10.57 2.13 -21.63
N ALA A 494 11.51 2.91 -21.08
CA ALA A 494 11.20 4.14 -20.36
C ALA A 494 10.43 5.13 -21.25
N LYS A 495 10.84 5.29 -22.52
CA LYS A 495 10.14 6.12 -23.51
C LYS A 495 8.74 5.59 -23.79
N GLY A 496 8.60 4.30 -24.10
CA GLY A 496 7.32 3.70 -24.47
C GLY A 496 6.26 3.81 -23.38
N LEU A 497 6.67 3.73 -22.11
CA LEU A 497 5.79 3.91 -20.95
C LEU A 497 5.19 5.31 -20.86
N ILE A 498 5.95 6.34 -21.26
CA ILE A 498 5.60 7.75 -21.03
C ILE A 498 5.26 8.53 -22.30
N LEU A 499 5.51 7.98 -23.49
CA LEU A 499 5.28 8.62 -24.78
C LEU A 499 3.89 9.26 -24.96
N PRO A 500 2.76 8.67 -24.51
CA PRO A 500 1.44 9.31 -24.62
C PRO A 500 1.19 10.41 -23.56
N LEU A 501 2.11 10.63 -22.61
CA LEU A 501 1.95 11.50 -21.44
C LEU A 501 2.88 12.72 -21.43
N VAL A 502 3.86 12.78 -22.35
CA VAL A 502 4.94 13.79 -22.40
C VAL A 502 4.82 14.71 -23.61
N THR A 503 5.34 15.92 -23.50
CA THR A 503 5.37 16.90 -24.60
C THR A 503 6.55 16.65 -25.54
N SER A 504 7.72 16.33 -24.99
CA SER A 504 8.90 15.92 -25.76
C SER A 504 9.82 14.98 -24.96
N THR A 505 10.61 14.17 -25.67
CA THR A 505 11.57 13.22 -25.09
C THR A 505 12.94 13.39 -25.74
N THR A 506 13.99 13.59 -24.95
CA THR A 506 15.39 13.44 -25.38
C THR A 506 15.97 12.16 -24.79
N GLU A 507 16.61 11.31 -25.59
CA GLU A 507 17.12 10.01 -25.16
C GLU A 507 18.63 9.89 -25.33
N THR A 508 19.32 9.23 -24.40
CA THR A 508 20.72 8.86 -24.55
C THR A 508 21.04 7.55 -23.83
N ALA A 509 21.68 6.63 -24.54
CA ALA A 509 22.11 5.34 -24.03
C ALA A 509 23.65 5.33 -23.88
N PHE A 510 24.15 5.06 -22.68
CA PHE A 510 25.56 5.24 -22.32
C PHE A 510 26.35 3.92 -22.18
N GLY A 511 25.69 2.77 -22.30
CA GLY A 511 26.28 1.49 -21.93
C GLY A 511 26.77 1.50 -20.47
N HIS A 512 27.95 0.93 -20.23
CA HIS A 512 28.54 0.83 -18.88
C HIS A 512 29.58 1.91 -18.53
N THR A 513 29.76 2.92 -19.40
CA THR A 513 30.81 3.96 -19.26
C THR A 513 30.84 4.58 -17.86
N ARG A 514 29.68 5.04 -17.36
CA ARG A 514 29.52 5.60 -16.01
C ARG A 514 30.05 4.70 -14.89
N ALA A 515 29.79 3.39 -14.97
CA ALA A 515 30.18 2.43 -13.94
C ALA A 515 31.67 2.04 -14.05
N ARG A 516 32.19 1.94 -15.28
CA ARG A 516 33.62 1.72 -15.55
C ARG A 516 34.47 2.89 -15.06
N ASP A 517 34.10 4.11 -15.41
CA ASP A 517 34.88 5.31 -15.06
C ASP A 517 34.89 5.60 -13.55
N ALA A 518 33.99 4.94 -12.78
CA ALA A 518 33.89 4.98 -11.32
C ALA A 518 34.45 3.71 -10.62
N GLN A 519 35.28 2.92 -11.29
CA GLN A 519 35.97 1.78 -10.69
C GLN A 519 36.87 2.18 -9.49
N PRO A 520 37.04 1.32 -8.47
CA PRO A 520 36.42 -0.01 -8.31
C PRO A 520 35.02 0.03 -7.67
N GLN A 521 34.51 1.20 -7.28
CA GLN A 521 33.36 1.33 -6.38
C GLN A 521 32.01 0.93 -7.00
N ARG A 522 31.91 0.87 -8.34
CA ARG A 522 30.68 0.56 -9.08
C ARG A 522 30.72 -0.72 -9.93
N VAL A 523 31.66 -1.63 -9.66
CA VAL A 523 31.67 -2.95 -10.30
C VAL A 523 30.46 -3.77 -9.82
N GLY A 524 29.64 -4.24 -10.75
CA GLY A 524 28.43 -5.03 -10.47
C GLY A 524 27.26 -4.26 -9.83
N ASP A 525 27.36 -2.94 -9.67
CA ASP A 525 26.38 -2.13 -8.94
C ASP A 525 25.01 -2.12 -9.66
N PHE A 526 23.94 -2.46 -8.92
CA PHE A 526 22.57 -2.47 -9.43
C PHE A 526 22.09 -1.06 -9.81
N ARG A 527 22.67 -0.01 -9.21
CA ARG A 527 22.32 1.39 -9.49
C ARG A 527 22.63 1.82 -10.92
N ASP A 528 23.48 1.06 -11.62
CA ASP A 528 23.81 1.27 -13.03
C ASP A 528 22.96 0.42 -14.00
N ARG A 529 21.99 -0.35 -13.49
CA ARG A 529 21.04 -1.16 -14.27
C ARG A 529 19.71 -0.42 -14.43
N VAL A 530 19.76 0.77 -15.03
CA VAL A 530 18.71 1.79 -14.88
C VAL A 530 18.41 2.56 -16.16
N ALA A 531 17.18 3.03 -16.30
CA ALA A 531 16.83 4.21 -17.09
C ALA A 531 16.41 5.34 -16.14
N GLU A 532 17.06 6.50 -16.27
CA GLU A 532 16.85 7.71 -15.46
C GLU A 532 16.06 8.71 -16.29
N ILE A 533 14.86 9.07 -15.83
CA ILE A 533 13.93 9.97 -16.51
C ILE A 533 13.87 11.26 -15.69
N THR A 534 14.48 12.34 -16.19
CA THR A 534 14.48 13.66 -15.55
C THR A 534 13.44 14.57 -16.20
N GLY A 535 12.66 15.29 -15.39
CA GLY A 535 11.72 16.31 -15.85
C GLY A 535 11.46 17.39 -14.79
N LYS A 536 10.82 18.49 -15.22
CA LYS A 536 10.48 19.62 -14.35
C LYS A 536 9.24 19.33 -13.53
N VAL A 537 9.33 19.36 -12.20
CA VAL A 537 8.18 19.34 -11.28
C VAL A 537 7.99 20.69 -10.60
N ILE A 538 6.74 21.03 -10.27
CA ILE A 538 6.43 22.27 -9.55
C ILE A 538 7.00 22.19 -8.14
N SER A 539 7.98 23.04 -7.82
CA SER A 539 8.62 23.13 -6.50
C SER A 539 7.99 24.22 -5.62
N THR A 540 7.41 25.26 -6.22
CA THR A 540 6.51 26.19 -5.55
C THR A 540 5.36 26.52 -6.51
N PRO A 541 4.08 26.37 -6.10
CA PRO A 541 2.96 26.72 -6.95
C PRO A 541 2.94 28.22 -7.24
N ALA A 542 2.29 28.61 -8.33
CA ALA A 542 1.97 30.01 -8.57
C ALA A 542 1.13 30.55 -7.40
N ALA A 543 1.32 31.83 -7.07
CA ALA A 543 0.63 32.44 -5.93
C ALA A 543 0.19 33.87 -6.25
N LYS A 544 -0.87 34.30 -5.58
CA LYS A 544 -1.48 35.61 -5.69
C LYS A 544 -1.71 36.16 -4.29
N ILE A 545 -1.34 37.42 -4.07
CA ILE A 545 -1.68 38.16 -2.85
C ILE A 545 -2.34 39.47 -3.28
N GLU A 546 -3.59 39.67 -2.88
CA GLU A 546 -4.29 40.95 -3.03
C GLU A 546 -4.28 41.68 -1.70
N ALA A 547 -3.97 42.96 -1.75
CA ALA A 547 -3.90 43.81 -0.58
C ALA A 547 -4.43 45.21 -0.90
N LYS A 548 -4.77 45.93 0.16
CA LYS A 548 -5.30 47.29 0.12
C LYS A 548 -4.46 48.13 1.08
N LEU A 549 -3.76 49.12 0.55
CA LEU A 549 -3.05 50.10 1.35
C LEU A 549 -3.92 51.35 1.45
N SER A 550 -4.42 51.66 2.64
CA SER A 550 -5.33 52.80 2.86
C SER A 550 -4.79 53.73 3.93
N ARG A 551 -5.06 55.03 3.78
CA ARG A 551 -4.82 56.02 4.84
C ARG A 551 -6.13 56.70 5.22
N PRO A 552 -6.52 56.65 6.51
CA PRO A 552 -7.66 57.43 7.01
C PRO A 552 -7.48 58.94 6.83
N ALA A 553 -8.54 59.69 7.11
CA ALA A 553 -8.44 61.13 7.27
C ALA A 553 -7.59 61.51 8.50
N PRO A 554 -6.92 62.67 8.51
CA PRO A 554 -6.18 63.15 9.68
C PRO A 554 -7.15 63.41 10.83
N ILE A 555 -6.73 63.08 12.05
CA ILE A 555 -7.53 63.37 13.24
C ILE A 555 -7.04 64.68 13.87
N THR A 556 -7.98 65.57 14.18
CA THR A 556 -7.69 66.66 15.12
C THR A 556 -7.85 66.08 16.53
N PRO A 557 -6.81 66.09 17.38
CA PRO A 557 -6.94 65.60 18.75
C PRO A 557 -7.99 66.42 19.50
N THR A 558 -9.08 65.75 19.88
CA THR A 558 -10.10 66.31 20.78
C THR A 558 -9.60 66.07 22.22
N PRO A 559 -9.66 67.07 23.13
CA PRO A 559 -9.09 66.92 24.47
C PRO A 559 -9.80 65.81 25.26
N THR A 560 -9.04 64.75 25.57
CA THR A 560 -9.53 63.57 26.31
C THR A 560 -9.72 63.88 27.80
N PRO A 561 -10.89 63.60 28.40
CA PRO A 561 -11.10 63.71 29.83
C PRO A 561 -10.48 62.53 30.61
N THR A 562 -9.96 62.82 31.81
CA THR A 562 -9.23 61.90 32.71
C THR A 562 -10.04 60.70 33.21
N PRO A 563 -9.53 59.46 33.10
CA PRO A 563 -10.07 58.28 33.79
C PRO A 563 -9.30 57.88 35.08
N THR A 564 -10.02 57.30 36.04
CA THR A 564 -9.56 56.92 37.41
C THR A 564 -8.83 55.56 37.46
N PRO A 565 -7.82 55.35 38.35
CA PRO A 565 -7.04 54.10 38.43
C PRO A 565 -7.43 53.14 39.58
N THR A 566 -7.26 51.83 39.37
CA THR A 566 -7.14 50.79 40.44
C THR A 566 -6.26 49.60 39.95
N PRO A 567 -5.42 48.93 40.78
CA PRO A 567 -4.19 48.26 40.28
C PRO A 567 -4.06 46.72 40.47
N ARG A 568 -2.88 46.22 40.06
CA ARG A 568 -2.35 44.84 40.03
C ARG A 568 -1.60 44.42 41.33
N PRO A 569 -1.55 43.12 41.72
CA PRO A 569 -0.78 42.61 42.89
C PRO A 569 0.58 41.92 42.56
N THR A 570 1.42 41.64 43.60
CA THR A 570 2.80 40.97 43.69
C THR A 570 3.78 41.89 44.51
N PRO A 571 4.83 41.47 45.31
CA PRO A 571 5.58 40.18 45.51
C PRO A 571 5.86 39.72 47.00
N THR A 572 6.75 38.71 47.15
CA THR A 572 7.45 38.14 48.36
C THR A 572 8.54 39.06 48.98
N PRO A 573 9.05 38.88 50.25
CA PRO A 573 10.32 38.13 50.53
C PRO A 573 10.51 37.54 51.99
N THR A 574 11.77 37.31 52.45
CA THR A 574 12.30 36.27 53.40
C THR A 574 12.94 36.76 54.74
N ALA A 575 13.10 35.85 55.75
CA ALA A 575 14.27 35.63 56.68
C ALA A 575 14.28 36.01 58.21
N GLY A 576 14.79 35.11 59.11
CA GLY A 576 15.46 35.42 60.42
C GLY A 576 15.11 34.60 61.71
N ASP A 577 16.12 34.10 62.47
CA ASP A 577 16.09 33.28 63.76
C ASP A 577 16.86 33.99 64.94
N PRO A 578 16.69 33.74 66.30
CA PRO A 578 17.37 32.63 67.08
C PRO A 578 16.95 32.19 68.58
N ALA A 579 17.25 30.92 68.99
CA ALA A 579 17.83 30.26 70.25
C ALA A 579 17.35 30.24 71.79
N ILE A 580 16.94 29.03 72.32
CA ILE A 580 17.34 28.09 73.49
C ILE A 580 17.40 28.38 75.07
N ALA A 581 16.90 27.44 75.97
CA ALA A 581 17.45 26.93 77.32
C ALA A 581 16.61 25.82 78.16
N LEU A 582 17.16 25.01 79.15
CA LEU A 582 16.54 23.78 79.84
C LEU A 582 17.08 23.25 81.28
N LYS A 583 16.44 22.26 82.02
CA LYS A 583 16.91 21.51 83.30
C LYS A 583 16.08 20.21 83.80
N LEU A 584 16.57 19.26 84.69
CA LEU A 584 15.99 17.85 84.98
C LEU A 584 16.28 17.02 86.36
N LYS A 585 15.64 15.81 86.68
CA LYS A 585 15.82 14.82 87.88
C LYS A 585 15.19 13.33 87.74
N PHE A 586 15.36 12.28 88.64
CA PHE A 586 15.13 10.75 88.46
C PHE A 586 14.60 9.74 89.63
N ILE A 587 14.10 8.45 89.36
CA ILE A 587 13.56 7.29 90.27
C ILE A 587 13.62 5.77 89.67
N HIS A 588 13.31 4.58 90.36
CA HIS A 588 13.46 3.08 89.96
C HIS A 588 12.49 1.91 90.56
N GLN A 589 12.29 0.66 89.97
CA GLN A 589 11.43 -0.57 90.39
C GLN A 589 11.64 -2.01 89.65
N GLU A 590 11.05 -3.21 90.06
CA GLU A 590 11.11 -4.65 89.48
C GLU A 590 9.80 -5.58 89.43
N GLU A 591 9.75 -6.76 88.71
CA GLU A 591 8.57 -7.74 88.50
C GLU A 591 8.86 -9.29 88.14
N GLN A 592 7.89 -10.27 88.05
CA GLN A 592 8.07 -11.77 87.76
C GLN A 592 6.88 -12.55 87.05
N LYS A 593 7.08 -13.47 86.05
CA LYS A 593 6.01 -14.22 85.24
C LYS A 593 6.40 -15.63 84.63
N THR A 594 5.46 -16.39 84.00
CA THR A 594 5.61 -17.75 83.30
C THR A 594 4.63 -17.93 82.10
N VAL A 595 4.97 -18.66 81.01
CA VAL A 595 4.15 -18.80 79.75
C VAL A 595 4.14 -20.24 79.12
N THR A 596 3.12 -20.60 78.33
CA THR A 596 2.97 -21.87 77.56
C THR A 596 2.34 -21.65 76.17
N LEU A 597 2.76 -22.43 75.15
CA LEU A 597 2.31 -22.36 73.74
C LEU A 597 2.05 -23.77 73.14
N GLN A 598 1.11 -23.91 72.21
CA GLN A 598 0.87 -25.12 71.38
C GLN A 598 0.78 -24.75 69.90
N TYR A 599 1.29 -25.59 68.99
CA TYR A 599 1.37 -25.31 67.55
C TYR A 599 1.19 -26.56 66.67
N ASN A 600 0.23 -26.50 65.74
CA ASN A 600 -0.14 -27.61 64.83
C ASN A 600 -0.15 -27.11 63.37
N ARG A 601 0.50 -27.84 62.43
CA ARG A 601 0.59 -27.44 61.01
C ARG A 601 0.61 -28.64 60.05
N SER A 602 -0.15 -28.53 58.96
CA SER A 602 -0.08 -29.42 57.78
C SER A 602 0.09 -28.58 56.52
N GLU A 603 0.83 -29.07 55.52
CA GLU A 603 1.14 -28.32 54.30
C GLU A 603 0.98 -29.13 53.01
N ALA A 604 0.42 -28.50 51.99
CA ALA A 604 0.48 -28.98 50.61
C ALA A 604 1.79 -28.49 49.93
N VAL A 605 2.42 -29.35 49.14
CA VAL A 605 3.65 -29.05 48.40
C VAL A 605 3.52 -29.54 46.96
N GLN A 606 3.84 -28.66 46.02
CA GLN A 606 3.94 -29.01 44.62
C GLN A 606 5.29 -29.68 44.30
N ARG A 607 5.27 -30.71 43.46
CA ARG A 607 6.44 -31.47 42.99
C ARG A 607 6.44 -31.55 41.48
N THR A 608 7.63 -31.54 40.88
CA THR A 608 7.83 -31.68 39.44
C THR A 608 8.05 -33.14 39.05
N TYR A 609 7.50 -33.56 37.91
CA TYR A 609 7.67 -34.87 37.31
C TYR A 609 7.90 -34.75 35.80
N ALA A 610 9.03 -35.25 35.30
CA ALA A 610 9.47 -35.02 33.92
C ALA A 610 9.78 -36.35 33.17
N PRO A 611 8.76 -37.14 32.79
CA PRO A 611 8.96 -38.35 32.00
C PRO A 611 9.41 -37.99 30.57
N GLN A 612 10.24 -38.86 29.99
CA GLN A 612 10.83 -38.68 28.66
C GLN A 612 10.72 -39.97 27.86
N GLY A 613 10.62 -39.86 26.53
CA GLY A 613 10.56 -40.98 25.60
C GLY A 613 11.34 -40.72 24.32
N LEU A 614 11.96 -41.76 23.76
CA LEU A 614 12.71 -41.69 22.51
C LEU A 614 11.96 -42.44 21.42
N ILE A 615 11.54 -41.72 20.37
CA ILE A 615 10.66 -42.23 19.31
C ILE A 615 11.32 -43.38 18.55
N GLY A 616 12.63 -43.32 18.33
CA GLY A 616 13.37 -44.41 17.68
C GLY A 616 13.32 -45.75 18.42
N LEU A 617 13.28 -45.72 19.77
CA LEU A 617 13.09 -46.95 20.57
C LEU A 617 11.67 -47.48 20.42
N LEU A 618 10.67 -46.59 20.53
CA LEU A 618 9.26 -46.96 20.38
C LEU A 618 8.95 -47.53 18.97
N LEU A 619 9.68 -47.10 17.95
CA LEU A 619 9.60 -47.66 16.60
C LEU A 619 10.18 -49.07 16.50
N ASN A 620 11.24 -49.38 17.26
CA ASN A 620 11.82 -50.73 17.29
C ASN A 620 10.84 -51.77 17.84
N ASP A 621 9.91 -51.36 18.70
CA ASP A 621 8.84 -52.21 19.26
C ASP A 621 7.67 -52.45 18.29
N LEU A 622 7.69 -51.90 17.06
CA LEU A 622 6.64 -52.10 16.05
C LEU A 622 6.96 -53.27 15.11
N ALA A 623 6.03 -54.23 15.01
CA ALA A 623 6.19 -55.45 14.23
C ALA A 623 6.34 -55.25 12.70
N ASP A 624 5.86 -54.14 12.14
CA ASP A 624 6.06 -53.81 10.72
C ASP A 624 6.14 -52.29 10.50
N LYS A 625 7.35 -51.75 10.70
CA LYS A 625 7.65 -50.32 10.57
C LYS A 625 7.28 -49.76 9.19
N ARG A 626 7.44 -50.55 8.11
CA ARG A 626 7.31 -50.07 6.71
C ARG A 626 5.91 -49.55 6.39
N LYS A 627 4.88 -50.08 7.05
CA LYS A 627 3.48 -49.61 6.90
C LYS A 627 3.25 -48.16 7.34
N HIS A 628 4.23 -47.54 7.99
CA HIS A 628 4.16 -46.16 8.47
C HIS A 628 5.01 -45.18 7.65
N PHE A 629 5.67 -45.62 6.58
CA PHE A 629 6.47 -44.78 5.67
C PHE A 629 5.75 -44.67 4.32
N VAL A 630 5.53 -43.45 3.84
CA VAL A 630 4.79 -43.16 2.59
C VAL A 630 5.65 -42.26 1.71
N GLU A 631 5.86 -42.65 0.46
CA GLU A 631 6.54 -41.83 -0.55
C GLU A 631 5.53 -41.31 -1.58
N VAL A 632 5.61 -40.02 -1.92
CA VAL A 632 4.74 -39.35 -2.89
C VAL A 632 5.57 -38.72 -4.00
N ASP A 633 5.19 -38.97 -5.26
CA ASP A 633 5.74 -38.28 -6.42
C ASP A 633 4.84 -37.11 -6.83
N LEU A 634 5.42 -35.91 -6.92
CA LEU A 634 4.72 -34.72 -7.40
C LEU A 634 4.96 -34.46 -8.88
N ASP A 635 5.87 -35.19 -9.55
CA ASP A 635 6.16 -35.03 -10.99
C ASP A 635 5.21 -35.76 -11.93
N ASP A 636 4.21 -36.48 -11.37
CA ASP A 636 3.19 -37.22 -12.10
C ASP A 636 2.42 -36.32 -13.08
N SER A 637 2.06 -36.84 -14.26
CA SER A 637 1.31 -36.09 -15.27
C SER A 637 -0.07 -35.64 -14.78
N PHE A 638 -0.64 -36.34 -13.80
CA PHE A 638 -1.84 -35.91 -13.07
C PHE A 638 -1.72 -34.51 -12.44
N PHE A 639 -0.53 -34.09 -12.03
CA PHE A 639 -0.30 -32.76 -11.43
C PHE A 639 0.10 -31.69 -12.46
N ARG A 640 0.24 -32.04 -13.75
CA ARG A 640 0.69 -31.12 -14.80
C ARG A 640 -0.50 -30.55 -15.56
N VAL A 641 -0.69 -29.24 -15.43
CA VAL A 641 -1.80 -28.50 -16.06
C VAL A 641 -1.29 -27.74 -17.29
N PHE A 642 -1.97 -27.94 -18.42
CA PHE A 642 -1.86 -27.13 -19.63
C PHE A 642 -2.87 -25.98 -19.56
N THR A 643 -2.38 -24.75 -19.73
CA THR A 643 -3.21 -23.54 -19.70
C THR A 643 -2.99 -22.69 -20.95
N VAL A 644 -4.08 -22.15 -21.49
CA VAL A 644 -4.10 -21.04 -22.47
C VAL A 644 -5.07 -20.00 -21.95
N GLN A 645 -4.61 -18.75 -21.83
CA GLN A 645 -5.49 -17.59 -21.64
C GLN A 645 -6.00 -17.16 -23.01
N LEU A 646 -7.30 -16.92 -23.15
CA LEU A 646 -7.91 -16.36 -24.35
C LEU A 646 -8.25 -14.89 -24.06
N ASP A 647 -7.84 -13.98 -24.94
CA ASP A 647 -8.11 -12.55 -24.87
C ASP A 647 -9.00 -12.15 -26.05
N GLY A 648 -10.27 -11.89 -25.76
CA GLY A 648 -11.30 -11.39 -26.67
C GLY A 648 -11.64 -9.92 -26.44
N SER A 649 -10.66 -9.07 -26.09
CA SER A 649 -10.80 -7.61 -25.92
C SER A 649 -11.10 -6.87 -27.23
N ILE A 650 -12.23 -7.20 -27.88
CA ILE A 650 -12.66 -6.69 -29.18
C ILE A 650 -13.61 -5.49 -28.99
N ASP A 651 -13.45 -4.44 -29.80
CA ASP A 651 -14.44 -3.36 -29.93
C ASP A 651 -15.59 -3.82 -30.85
N PHE A 652 -16.47 -4.66 -30.32
CA PHE A 652 -17.59 -5.30 -31.04
C PHE A 652 -18.44 -4.29 -31.83
N ASN A 653 -18.87 -3.21 -31.16
CA ASN A 653 -19.77 -2.20 -31.71
C ASN A 653 -19.17 -1.48 -32.91
N ARG A 654 -17.88 -1.13 -32.87
CA ARG A 654 -17.19 -0.41 -33.95
C ARG A 654 -17.21 -1.15 -35.29
N ILE A 655 -17.10 -2.47 -35.26
CA ILE A 655 -17.05 -3.34 -36.46
C ILE A 655 -18.37 -4.06 -36.75
N GLY A 656 -19.43 -3.80 -35.98
CA GLY A 656 -20.71 -4.50 -36.11
C GLY A 656 -20.62 -5.99 -35.80
N LEU A 657 -19.61 -6.42 -35.03
CA LEU A 657 -19.47 -7.80 -34.59
C LEU A 657 -20.46 -8.05 -33.46
N LYS A 658 -21.21 -9.15 -33.56
CA LYS A 658 -22.11 -9.61 -32.49
C LYS A 658 -21.36 -10.54 -31.53
N SER A 659 -20.66 -11.53 -32.05
CA SER A 659 -19.88 -12.47 -31.23
C SER A 659 -18.72 -13.12 -31.99
N ALA A 660 -17.73 -13.58 -31.24
CA ALA A 660 -16.65 -14.44 -31.72
C ALA A 660 -16.68 -15.77 -30.95
N GLN A 661 -16.88 -16.87 -31.68
CA GLN A 661 -16.82 -18.23 -31.12
C GLN A 661 -15.45 -18.83 -31.42
N VAL A 662 -14.82 -19.45 -30.43
CA VAL A 662 -13.46 -20.00 -30.53
C VAL A 662 -13.46 -21.43 -30.04
N ALA A 663 -13.10 -22.37 -30.90
CA ALA A 663 -12.88 -23.76 -30.51
C ALA A 663 -11.38 -24.02 -30.34
N ILE A 664 -10.97 -24.65 -29.24
CA ILE A 664 -9.60 -25.09 -28.97
C ILE A 664 -9.53 -26.61 -28.95
N ASP A 665 -8.59 -27.17 -29.71
CA ASP A 665 -8.25 -28.59 -29.76
C ASP A 665 -6.79 -28.82 -29.32
N TYR A 666 -6.59 -29.57 -28.24
CA TYR A 666 -5.29 -29.93 -27.69
C TYR A 666 -5.10 -31.45 -27.66
N GLY A 667 -3.92 -31.94 -28.02
CA GLY A 667 -3.61 -33.37 -28.14
C GLY A 667 -4.11 -34.01 -29.44
N ASN A 668 -3.94 -35.34 -29.56
CA ASN A 668 -4.28 -36.10 -30.76
C ASN A 668 -5.79 -36.39 -30.86
N PRO A 669 -6.53 -35.84 -31.86
CA PRO A 669 -7.98 -36.04 -31.97
C PRO A 669 -8.42 -37.48 -32.22
N ASN A 670 -7.49 -38.38 -32.60
CA ASN A 670 -7.77 -39.82 -32.73
C ASN A 670 -7.63 -40.59 -31.40
N ASN A 671 -7.21 -39.93 -30.31
CA ASN A 671 -7.15 -40.53 -28.98
C ASN A 671 -7.98 -39.71 -27.99
N ALA A 672 -9.20 -40.18 -27.68
CA ALA A 672 -10.13 -39.51 -26.76
C ALA A 672 -9.58 -39.33 -25.32
N ILE A 673 -8.53 -40.07 -24.93
CA ILE A 673 -7.89 -39.90 -23.61
C ILE A 673 -6.93 -38.69 -23.62
N ASP A 674 -6.18 -38.48 -24.72
CA ASP A 674 -5.24 -37.36 -24.84
C ASP A 674 -5.92 -36.10 -25.38
N HIS A 675 -6.90 -36.22 -26.28
CA HIS A 675 -7.64 -35.10 -26.87
C HIS A 675 -8.42 -34.32 -25.81
N LYS A 676 -8.31 -33.00 -25.86
CA LYS A 676 -9.06 -32.05 -25.05
C LYS A 676 -9.63 -31.00 -25.99
N HIS A 677 -10.92 -30.73 -25.84
CA HIS A 677 -11.66 -29.80 -26.67
C HIS A 677 -12.47 -28.86 -25.78
N ALA A 678 -12.56 -27.58 -26.16
CA ALA A 678 -13.43 -26.61 -25.50
C ALA A 678 -13.83 -25.49 -26.47
N ASP A 679 -15.09 -25.08 -26.38
CA ASP A 679 -15.64 -23.90 -27.05
C ASP A 679 -15.70 -22.71 -26.08
N PHE A 680 -15.39 -21.52 -26.61
CA PHE A 680 -15.44 -20.24 -25.92
C PHE A 680 -16.26 -19.27 -26.76
N VAL A 681 -16.99 -18.36 -26.12
CA VAL A 681 -17.80 -17.35 -26.81
C VAL A 681 -17.52 -15.99 -26.19
N PHE A 682 -17.16 -15.03 -27.04
CA PHE A 682 -16.97 -13.63 -26.67
C PHE A 682 -18.11 -12.81 -27.26
N GLU A 683 -18.89 -12.18 -26.39
CA GLU A 683 -19.94 -11.20 -26.69
C GLU A 683 -19.67 -9.91 -25.86
N PRO A 684 -20.30 -8.75 -26.13
CA PRO A 684 -19.98 -7.48 -25.48
C PRO A 684 -20.15 -7.43 -23.95
N ASP A 685 -20.92 -8.37 -23.38
CA ASP A 685 -21.23 -8.51 -21.96
C ASP A 685 -20.55 -9.73 -21.29
N GLU A 686 -19.87 -10.57 -22.06
CA GLU A 686 -19.05 -11.67 -21.54
C GLU A 686 -17.65 -11.18 -21.10
N PRO A 687 -16.94 -11.93 -20.23
CA PRO A 687 -15.56 -11.61 -19.88
C PRO A 687 -14.65 -11.55 -21.10
N ALA A 688 -13.96 -10.43 -21.29
CA ALA A 688 -12.96 -10.25 -22.33
C ALA A 688 -11.76 -11.21 -22.17
N GLU A 689 -11.55 -11.79 -20.99
CA GLU A 689 -10.58 -12.85 -20.76
C GLU A 689 -11.27 -14.15 -20.33
N GLN A 690 -10.98 -15.24 -21.04
CA GLN A 690 -11.44 -16.59 -20.74
C GLN A 690 -10.24 -17.55 -20.67
N LYS A 691 -10.44 -18.77 -20.14
CA LYS A 691 -9.32 -19.68 -19.83
C LYS A 691 -9.62 -21.11 -20.28
N PHE A 692 -8.73 -21.65 -21.11
CA PHE A 692 -8.64 -23.09 -21.34
C PHE A 692 -7.64 -23.69 -20.35
N GLU A 693 -8.12 -24.58 -19.48
CA GLU A 693 -7.30 -25.28 -18.49
C GLU A 693 -7.64 -26.77 -18.48
N VAL A 694 -6.65 -27.61 -18.78
CA VAL A 694 -6.79 -29.07 -18.85
C VAL A 694 -5.50 -29.74 -18.37
N PHE A 695 -5.55 -31.01 -17.97
CA PHE A 695 -4.32 -31.77 -17.71
C PHE A 695 -3.52 -31.96 -19.00
N MET A 696 -2.19 -31.93 -18.89
CA MET A 696 -1.29 -32.27 -20.00
C MET A 696 -1.54 -33.69 -20.49
N ASN A 697 -1.44 -33.88 -21.80
CA ASN A 697 -1.52 -35.20 -22.42
C ASN A 697 -0.23 -36.02 -22.14
N SER A 698 -0.23 -37.29 -22.54
CA SER A 698 0.91 -38.20 -22.31
C SER A 698 2.22 -37.78 -23.01
N THR A 699 2.15 -36.93 -24.04
CA THR A 699 3.30 -36.39 -24.77
C THR A 699 3.85 -35.07 -24.20
N ALA A 700 3.10 -34.42 -23.31
CA ALA A 700 3.40 -33.11 -22.72
C ALA A 700 3.75 -32.02 -23.75
N ASP A 701 3.23 -32.12 -24.97
CA ASP A 701 3.41 -31.10 -26.00
C ASP A 701 2.64 -29.82 -25.65
N THR A 702 3.10 -28.70 -26.23
CA THR A 702 2.58 -27.37 -25.93
C THR A 702 1.77 -26.76 -27.07
N THR A 703 1.72 -27.44 -28.22
CA THR A 703 0.99 -27.00 -29.40
C THR A 703 -0.47 -27.43 -29.30
N TYR A 704 -1.37 -26.54 -29.71
CA TYR A 704 -2.79 -26.80 -29.86
C TYR A 704 -3.24 -26.20 -31.18
N ARG A 705 -4.49 -26.44 -31.55
CA ARG A 705 -5.17 -25.78 -32.66
C ARG A 705 -6.30 -24.93 -32.13
N TYR A 706 -6.53 -23.79 -32.76
CA TYR A 706 -7.74 -23.00 -32.53
C TYR A 706 -8.41 -22.68 -33.87
N SER A 707 -9.73 -22.64 -33.90
CA SER A 707 -10.53 -22.09 -34.99
C SER A 707 -11.43 -20.99 -34.44
N VAL A 708 -11.86 -20.06 -35.30
CA VAL A 708 -12.69 -18.91 -34.88
C VAL A 708 -13.85 -18.72 -35.85
N GLN A 709 -15.04 -18.49 -35.33
CA GLN A 709 -16.19 -18.03 -36.11
C GLN A 709 -16.60 -16.62 -35.66
N TYR A 710 -16.55 -15.66 -36.58
CA TYR A 710 -16.98 -14.28 -36.34
C TYR A 710 -18.40 -14.08 -36.86
N HIS A 711 -19.35 -13.79 -35.96
CA HIS A 711 -20.74 -13.49 -36.29
C HIS A 711 -21.00 -11.99 -36.17
N PHE A 712 -21.48 -11.38 -37.25
CA PHE A 712 -21.77 -9.94 -37.35
C PHE A 712 -23.27 -9.68 -37.31
N ASP A 713 -23.65 -8.54 -36.73
CA ASP A 713 -25.05 -8.11 -36.67
C ASP A 713 -25.58 -7.76 -38.09
N PRO A 714 -26.64 -8.43 -38.57
CA PRO A 714 -27.29 -8.08 -39.83
C PRO A 714 -27.94 -6.70 -39.85
N GLY A 715 -28.22 -6.10 -38.67
CA GLY A 715 -28.71 -4.73 -38.53
C GLY A 715 -27.62 -3.64 -38.56
N SER A 716 -26.34 -4.02 -38.53
CA SER A 716 -25.23 -3.06 -38.59
C SER A 716 -25.12 -2.36 -39.95
N ASP A 717 -24.46 -1.20 -39.97
CA ASP A 717 -24.17 -0.45 -41.20
C ASP A 717 -22.99 -1.00 -42.03
N TRP A 718 -22.40 -2.11 -41.57
CA TRP A 718 -21.31 -2.84 -42.22
C TRP A 718 -21.83 -3.87 -43.25
N GLU A 719 -21.61 -3.60 -44.53
CA GLU A 719 -21.91 -4.53 -45.63
C GLU A 719 -20.77 -5.55 -45.81
N GLY A 720 -21.06 -6.81 -46.13
CA GLY A 720 -20.02 -7.84 -46.33
C GLY A 720 -20.53 -9.02 -47.16
N ARG A 721 -19.63 -9.95 -47.52
CA ARG A 721 -19.99 -11.20 -48.24
C ARG A 721 -20.97 -12.06 -47.45
N ALA A 722 -20.81 -12.08 -46.12
CA ALA A 722 -21.63 -12.86 -45.21
C ALA A 722 -21.86 -12.12 -43.88
N TYR A 723 -22.72 -12.71 -43.04
CA TYR A 723 -22.89 -12.35 -41.62
C TYR A 723 -22.10 -13.26 -40.68
N SER A 724 -21.50 -14.35 -41.19
CA SER A 724 -20.66 -15.26 -40.42
C SER A 724 -19.42 -15.63 -41.23
N TYR A 725 -18.26 -15.62 -40.59
CA TYR A 725 -16.95 -15.90 -41.19
C TYR A 725 -16.23 -16.96 -40.37
N GLU A 726 -15.88 -18.08 -41.02
CA GLU A 726 -15.17 -19.20 -40.39
C GLU A 726 -13.69 -19.14 -40.73
N ILE A 727 -12.84 -19.14 -39.69
CA ILE A 727 -11.40 -19.21 -39.77
C ILE A 727 -10.98 -20.66 -39.47
N PRO A 728 -10.32 -21.37 -40.41
CA PRO A 728 -9.96 -22.77 -40.25
C PRO A 728 -8.93 -22.97 -39.13
N ALA A 729 -8.79 -24.20 -38.64
CA ALA A 729 -7.98 -24.52 -37.47
C ALA A 729 -6.47 -24.22 -37.65
N ILE A 730 -5.99 -23.16 -36.99
CA ILE A 730 -4.60 -22.68 -36.98
C ILE A 730 -3.83 -23.36 -35.84
N PRO A 731 -2.67 -24.00 -36.09
CA PRO A 731 -1.80 -24.51 -35.03
C PRO A 731 -1.01 -23.37 -34.38
N THR A 732 -0.88 -23.40 -33.05
CA THR A 732 -0.10 -22.43 -32.26
C THR A 732 0.38 -23.04 -30.94
N ASP A 733 1.41 -22.45 -30.33
CA ASP A 733 1.89 -22.75 -28.98
C ASP A 733 1.74 -21.55 -28.02
N ASP A 734 1.06 -20.49 -28.46
CA ASP A 734 0.84 -19.26 -27.69
C ASP A 734 0.06 -19.52 -26.40
N ARG A 735 0.60 -19.08 -25.26
CA ARG A 735 -0.06 -19.19 -23.94
C ARG A 735 -1.09 -18.09 -23.64
N THR A 736 -1.13 -17.08 -24.49
CA THR A 736 -2.14 -16.02 -24.51
C THR A 736 -2.61 -15.87 -25.96
N LEU A 737 -3.77 -16.43 -26.26
CA LEU A 737 -4.41 -16.42 -27.56
C LEU A 737 -5.26 -15.16 -27.71
N ALA A 738 -4.77 -14.17 -28.45
CA ALA A 738 -5.55 -12.99 -28.78
C ALA A 738 -6.53 -13.29 -29.93
N ILE A 739 -7.81 -13.03 -29.71
CA ILE A 739 -8.88 -13.24 -30.69
C ILE A 739 -9.10 -11.93 -31.43
N ASN A 740 -8.40 -11.78 -32.56
CA ASN A 740 -8.34 -10.53 -33.31
C ASN A 740 -9.03 -10.66 -34.69
N PRO A 741 -10.22 -10.07 -34.90
CA PRO A 741 -10.88 -10.07 -36.21
C PRO A 741 -10.05 -9.39 -37.31
N PHE A 742 -9.21 -8.40 -36.97
CA PHE A 742 -8.45 -7.61 -37.94
C PHE A 742 -7.26 -8.37 -38.56
N GLU A 743 -6.86 -9.51 -38.00
CA GLU A 743 -5.85 -10.39 -38.61
C GLU A 743 -6.41 -11.22 -39.77
N HIS A 744 -7.72 -11.45 -39.76
CA HIS A 744 -8.41 -12.32 -40.71
C HIS A 744 -9.36 -11.58 -41.66
N LEU A 745 -9.90 -10.43 -41.25
CA LEU A 745 -10.92 -9.67 -41.97
C LEU A 745 -10.52 -8.20 -42.08
N GLY A 746 -10.82 -7.60 -43.23
CA GLY A 746 -10.66 -6.17 -43.46
C GLY A 746 -11.89 -5.37 -43.07
N PHE A 747 -11.66 -4.14 -42.63
CA PHE A 747 -12.71 -3.17 -42.34
C PHE A 747 -12.37 -1.86 -43.06
N LEU A 748 -13.15 -1.54 -44.09
CA LEU A 748 -12.98 -0.38 -44.96
C LEU A 748 -14.18 0.56 -44.81
N GLU A 749 -13.96 1.74 -44.26
CA GLU A 749 -14.92 2.85 -44.30
C GLU A 749 -14.45 3.86 -45.34
N VAL A 750 -15.30 4.13 -46.35
CA VAL A 750 -15.11 5.14 -47.39
C VAL A 750 -16.08 6.27 -47.17
N ARG A 751 -15.58 7.49 -46.95
CA ARG A 751 -16.38 8.70 -46.76
C ARG A 751 -16.35 9.57 -48.01
N VAL A 752 -17.51 9.86 -48.58
CA VAL A 752 -17.66 10.83 -49.68
C VAL A 752 -18.12 12.15 -49.09
N VAL A 753 -17.32 13.19 -49.29
CA VAL A 753 -17.45 14.49 -48.62
C VAL A 753 -17.72 15.59 -49.66
N PRO A 754 -18.90 16.23 -49.67
CA PRO A 754 -19.15 17.46 -50.43
C PRO A 754 -18.11 18.53 -50.11
N ASN A 755 -17.47 19.07 -51.15
CA ASN A 755 -16.37 20.03 -51.02
C ASN A 755 -16.65 21.30 -51.84
N ARG A 756 -16.01 21.47 -53.02
CA ARG A 756 -16.20 22.64 -53.89
C ARG A 756 -17.21 22.31 -54.98
N ILE A 757 -18.47 22.68 -54.75
CA ILE A 757 -19.59 22.37 -55.64
C ILE A 757 -20.44 23.63 -55.88
N ASP A 758 -20.69 23.98 -57.14
CA ASP A 758 -21.67 24.99 -57.55
C ASP A 758 -23.07 24.38 -57.71
N TRP A 759 -23.84 24.38 -56.61
CA TRP A 759 -25.25 23.98 -56.57
C TRP A 759 -26.20 24.96 -57.27
N GLY A 760 -25.70 26.07 -57.83
CA GLY A 760 -26.47 26.94 -58.72
C GLY A 760 -26.74 26.27 -60.07
N VAL A 761 -25.80 25.48 -60.59
CA VAL A 761 -25.93 24.70 -61.85
C VAL A 761 -26.14 23.21 -61.66
N ILE A 762 -25.63 22.63 -60.58
CA ILE A 762 -25.83 21.20 -60.28
C ILE A 762 -27.14 21.05 -59.50
N ASP A 763 -28.00 20.14 -59.97
CA ASP A 763 -29.22 19.73 -59.26
C ASP A 763 -28.88 18.66 -58.21
N SER A 764 -28.18 17.60 -58.66
CA SER A 764 -27.74 16.49 -57.82
C SER A 764 -26.49 15.81 -58.38
N ILE A 765 -25.78 15.07 -57.53
CA ILE A 765 -24.61 14.27 -57.92
C ILE A 765 -24.75 12.86 -57.37
N ASP A 766 -24.71 11.85 -58.21
CA ASP A 766 -24.60 10.46 -57.79
C ASP A 766 -23.13 10.04 -57.71
N ALA A 767 -22.67 9.69 -56.51
CA ALA A 767 -21.41 8.99 -56.31
C ALA A 767 -21.64 7.49 -56.38
N LEU A 768 -21.14 6.85 -57.44
CA LEU A 768 -21.20 5.41 -57.66
C LEU A 768 -19.88 4.81 -57.21
N LEU A 769 -19.91 3.99 -56.16
CA LEU A 769 -18.75 3.27 -55.64
C LEU A 769 -18.95 1.77 -55.89
N SER A 770 -17.87 1.05 -56.18
CA SER A 770 -17.88 -0.40 -56.36
C SER A 770 -16.60 -1.05 -55.84
N TYR A 771 -16.78 -2.14 -55.10
CA TYR A 771 -15.73 -2.98 -54.55
C TYR A 771 -15.84 -4.39 -55.16
N GLN A 772 -14.69 -5.01 -55.41
CA GLN A 772 -14.59 -6.40 -55.84
C GLN A 772 -13.43 -7.08 -55.09
N SER A 773 -13.73 -8.17 -54.38
CA SER A 773 -12.74 -8.94 -53.65
C SER A 773 -11.89 -9.83 -54.57
N PRO A 774 -10.71 -10.29 -54.12
CA PRO A 774 -9.94 -11.33 -54.82
C PRO A 774 -10.72 -12.64 -55.00
N THR A 775 -11.68 -12.92 -54.11
CA THR A 775 -12.59 -14.07 -54.19
C THR A 775 -13.74 -13.91 -55.20
N GLY A 776 -13.83 -12.75 -55.88
CA GLY A 776 -14.85 -12.46 -56.89
C GLY A 776 -16.20 -11.98 -56.33
N TRP A 777 -16.33 -11.82 -55.01
CA TRP A 777 -17.48 -11.13 -54.43
C TRP A 777 -17.44 -9.65 -54.82
N ASN A 778 -18.59 -9.08 -55.14
CA ASN A 778 -18.70 -7.66 -55.49
C ASN A 778 -19.83 -6.98 -54.73
N LYS A 779 -19.68 -5.66 -54.57
CA LYS A 779 -20.69 -4.81 -53.95
C LYS A 779 -20.57 -3.40 -54.53
N SER A 780 -21.71 -2.78 -54.80
CA SER A 780 -21.77 -1.39 -55.26
C SER A 780 -22.73 -0.59 -54.39
N LYS A 781 -22.42 0.71 -54.25
CA LYS A 781 -23.19 1.68 -53.47
C LYS A 781 -23.34 2.95 -54.29
N THR A 782 -24.55 3.51 -54.31
CA THR A 782 -24.80 4.84 -54.87
C THR A 782 -25.21 5.78 -53.75
N PHE A 783 -24.56 6.93 -53.66
CA PHE A 783 -24.96 8.04 -52.79
C PHE A 783 -25.37 9.23 -53.66
N THR A 784 -26.61 9.69 -53.52
CA THR A 784 -27.07 10.93 -54.15
C THR A 784 -26.82 12.10 -53.21
N PHE A 785 -26.19 13.16 -53.73
CA PHE A 785 -25.91 14.40 -53.02
C PHE A 785 -26.68 15.58 -53.62
N THR A 786 -27.23 16.41 -52.75
CA THR A 786 -27.81 17.73 -53.05
C THR A 786 -27.12 18.79 -52.20
N SER A 787 -27.49 20.06 -52.35
CA SER A 787 -26.97 21.18 -51.54
C SER A 787 -27.17 21.02 -50.03
N ALA A 788 -28.12 20.19 -49.59
CA ALA A 788 -28.38 19.91 -48.18
C ALA A 788 -27.75 18.60 -47.67
N SER A 789 -27.11 17.81 -48.54
CA SER A 789 -26.54 16.50 -48.17
C SER A 789 -25.25 16.66 -47.36
N PRO A 790 -25.13 16.06 -46.16
CA PRO A 790 -23.86 15.94 -45.46
C PRO A 790 -22.94 14.92 -46.13
N ALA A 791 -21.71 14.75 -45.61
CA ALA A 791 -20.85 13.64 -45.99
C ALA A 791 -21.53 12.29 -45.70
N GLN A 792 -21.42 11.35 -46.64
CA GLN A 792 -21.99 10.00 -46.54
C GLN A 792 -20.87 8.95 -46.47
N ALA A 793 -21.11 7.83 -45.79
CA ALA A 793 -20.11 6.80 -45.55
C ALA A 793 -20.58 5.42 -46.02
N TRP A 794 -19.69 4.66 -46.64
CA TRP A 794 -19.87 3.25 -47.00
C TRP A 794 -18.90 2.40 -46.19
N LYS A 795 -19.44 1.45 -45.43
CA LYS A 795 -18.66 0.53 -44.59
C LYS A 795 -18.72 -0.87 -45.15
N ILE A 796 -17.56 -1.46 -45.42
CA ILE A 796 -17.40 -2.77 -46.05
C ILE A 796 -16.49 -3.66 -45.21
N ARG A 797 -16.97 -4.87 -44.89
CA ARG A 797 -16.16 -5.99 -44.39
C ARG A 797 -15.53 -6.72 -45.56
N LEU A 798 -14.23 -6.93 -45.51
CA LEU A 798 -13.42 -7.56 -46.56
C LEU A 798 -13.01 -8.97 -46.12
N ASP A 799 -13.08 -9.92 -47.05
CA ASP A 799 -12.60 -11.30 -46.86
C ASP A 799 -11.05 -11.39 -46.71
N ASP A 800 -10.32 -10.32 -47.04
CA ASP A 800 -8.86 -10.16 -46.91
C ASP A 800 -8.58 -8.75 -46.37
N PRO A 801 -7.85 -8.59 -45.24
CA PRO A 801 -7.54 -7.28 -44.66
C PRO A 801 -6.72 -6.35 -45.56
N ASN A 802 -6.01 -6.90 -46.55
CA ASN A 802 -5.14 -6.17 -47.47
C ASN A 802 -5.84 -5.75 -48.77
N ALA A 803 -6.97 -6.36 -49.12
CA ALA A 803 -7.69 -6.11 -50.36
C ALA A 803 -8.53 -4.81 -50.31
N ARG A 804 -7.88 -3.66 -50.05
CA ARG A 804 -8.55 -2.38 -49.74
C ARG A 804 -8.92 -1.53 -50.97
N SER A 805 -8.54 -1.97 -52.17
CA SER A 805 -8.74 -1.22 -53.40
C SER A 805 -10.19 -1.26 -53.86
N TYR A 806 -10.75 -0.11 -54.23
CA TYR A 806 -12.10 0.03 -54.76
C TYR A 806 -12.15 1.09 -55.88
N GLN A 807 -13.27 1.13 -56.59
CA GLN A 807 -13.49 2.05 -57.70
C GLN A 807 -14.63 3.01 -57.41
N TYR A 808 -14.56 4.22 -57.96
CA TYR A 808 -15.65 5.19 -57.92
C TYR A 808 -15.73 6.07 -59.18
N ARG A 809 -16.92 6.62 -59.42
CA ARG A 809 -17.17 7.68 -60.40
C ARG A 809 -18.34 8.56 -59.96
N PHE A 810 -18.40 9.77 -60.50
CA PHE A 810 -19.47 10.74 -60.24
C PHE A 810 -20.32 10.96 -61.49
N ILE A 811 -21.64 10.99 -61.32
CA ILE A 811 -22.61 11.40 -62.33
C ILE A 811 -23.26 12.69 -61.84
N TYR A 812 -22.98 13.79 -62.54
CA TYR A 812 -23.50 15.12 -62.24
C TYR A 812 -24.76 15.36 -63.06
N HIS A 813 -25.90 15.57 -62.41
CA HIS A 813 -27.15 15.98 -63.06
C HIS A 813 -27.25 17.51 -62.98
N LEU A 814 -27.23 18.18 -64.13
CA LEU A 814 -27.27 19.63 -64.23
C LEU A 814 -28.72 20.13 -64.35
N LYS A 815 -29.00 21.34 -63.86
CA LYS A 815 -30.35 21.93 -63.86
C LYS A 815 -30.90 22.25 -65.26
N ASP A 816 -30.05 22.25 -66.29
CA ASP A 816 -30.47 22.33 -67.70
C ASP A 816 -30.96 20.98 -68.25
N GLY A 817 -30.93 19.91 -67.44
CA GLY A 817 -31.31 18.55 -67.81
C GLY A 817 -30.19 17.73 -68.44
N THR A 818 -29.01 18.31 -68.65
CA THR A 818 -27.83 17.57 -69.15
C THR A 818 -27.13 16.79 -68.03
N LYS A 819 -26.27 15.86 -68.42
CA LYS A 819 -25.47 15.04 -67.50
C LYS A 819 -24.01 15.09 -67.87
N GLN A 820 -23.14 15.07 -66.86
CA GLN A 820 -21.70 14.88 -67.03
C GLN A 820 -21.26 13.70 -66.16
N GLU A 821 -20.30 12.90 -66.63
CA GLU A 821 -19.73 11.78 -65.86
C GLU A 821 -18.22 12.01 -65.67
N SER A 822 -17.70 11.69 -64.49
CA SER A 822 -16.25 11.59 -64.29
C SER A 822 -15.70 10.31 -64.90
N GLU A 823 -14.40 10.28 -65.16
CA GLU A 823 -13.69 9.02 -65.37
C GLU A 823 -13.83 8.09 -64.14
N LEU A 824 -13.71 6.79 -64.39
CA LEU A 824 -13.70 5.76 -63.35
C LEU A 824 -12.32 5.74 -62.68
N GLN A 825 -12.27 5.99 -61.38
CA GLN A 825 -11.02 6.06 -60.61
C GLN A 825 -10.90 4.86 -59.68
N THR A 826 -9.70 4.25 -59.63
CA THR A 826 -9.35 3.19 -58.66
C THR A 826 -8.54 3.81 -57.54
N THR A 827 -8.83 3.49 -56.28
CA THR A 827 -8.16 4.08 -55.12
C THR A 827 -8.22 3.17 -53.88
N GLU A 828 -7.47 3.54 -52.85
CA GLU A 828 -7.47 2.93 -51.51
C GLU A 828 -7.75 3.95 -50.40
N THR A 829 -8.06 5.22 -50.76
CA THR A 829 -8.35 6.29 -49.78
C THR A 829 -9.62 6.00 -48.99
N SER A 830 -9.61 6.30 -47.69
CA SER A 830 -10.81 6.26 -46.83
C SER A 830 -11.69 7.51 -46.96
N ALA A 831 -11.24 8.53 -47.69
CA ALA A 831 -12.02 9.75 -47.93
C ALA A 831 -11.87 10.26 -49.37
N ILE A 832 -12.99 10.58 -50.01
CA ILE A 832 -13.07 11.17 -51.35
C ILE A 832 -13.74 12.55 -51.25
N ALA A 833 -13.09 13.57 -51.80
CA ALA A 833 -13.68 14.90 -51.95
C ALA A 833 -14.55 14.96 -53.20
N LEU A 834 -15.83 15.25 -53.03
CA LEU A 834 -16.79 15.48 -54.10
C LEU A 834 -16.70 16.94 -54.54
N ASN A 835 -16.17 17.17 -55.73
CA ASN A 835 -16.04 18.49 -56.36
C ASN A 835 -16.93 18.57 -57.60
N ASP A 836 -17.28 19.78 -58.02
CA ASP A 836 -17.91 20.04 -59.32
C ASP A 836 -17.01 19.65 -60.53
N PRO A 837 -17.58 19.35 -61.71
CA PRO A 837 -16.84 18.84 -62.87
C PRO A 837 -16.27 19.94 -63.77
N PHE A 838 -16.32 21.21 -63.35
CA PHE A 838 -16.00 22.34 -64.21
C PHE A 838 -14.51 22.67 -64.17
N GLU A 839 -14.00 23.33 -65.20
CA GLU A 839 -12.56 23.59 -65.27
C GLU A 839 -12.11 24.54 -64.14
N GLY A 840 -12.91 25.55 -63.81
CA GLY A 840 -12.61 26.51 -62.75
C GLY A 840 -13.85 27.10 -62.10
N ALA A 841 -13.64 28.11 -61.26
CA ALA A 841 -14.72 28.88 -60.64
C ALA A 841 -14.30 30.31 -60.30
N LEU A 842 -15.30 31.16 -60.10
CA LEU A 842 -15.21 32.43 -59.37
C LEU A 842 -15.81 32.21 -57.99
N ASP A 843 -14.97 32.25 -56.95
CA ASP A 843 -15.41 32.23 -55.55
C ASP A 843 -15.54 33.69 -55.07
N ILE A 844 -16.70 34.31 -55.34
CA ILE A 844 -16.99 35.72 -55.09
C ILE A 844 -17.45 35.92 -53.63
N GLN A 845 -17.04 37.00 -52.98
CA GLN A 845 -17.50 37.42 -51.66
C GLN A 845 -17.97 38.87 -51.67
N PHE A 846 -19.22 39.10 -51.29
CA PHE A 846 -19.80 40.42 -51.09
C PHE A 846 -19.71 40.82 -49.61
N ILE A 847 -18.90 41.82 -49.28
CA ILE A 847 -18.68 42.32 -47.92
C ILE A 847 -19.66 43.46 -47.62
N PRO A 848 -20.53 43.35 -46.59
CA PRO A 848 -21.35 44.47 -46.14
C PRO A 848 -20.49 45.60 -45.56
N LEU A 849 -20.59 46.81 -46.14
CA LEU A 849 -19.90 48.03 -45.69
C LEU A 849 -20.84 49.10 -45.14
N PHE A 850 -22.14 48.82 -45.06
CA PHE A 850 -23.15 49.70 -44.45
C PHE A 850 -23.30 49.44 -42.94
N THR A 851 -23.79 50.44 -42.20
CA THR A 851 -24.09 50.29 -40.78
C THR A 851 -25.28 49.34 -40.58
N PRO A 852 -25.21 48.31 -39.71
CA PRO A 852 -26.34 47.42 -39.45
C PRO A 852 -27.60 48.19 -39.05
N GLY A 853 -28.69 47.95 -39.78
CA GLY A 853 -29.97 48.65 -39.64
C GLY A 853 -30.12 49.93 -40.46
N SER A 854 -29.11 50.39 -41.22
CA SER A 854 -29.23 51.61 -42.05
C SER A 854 -30.09 51.42 -43.31
N LEU A 855 -30.36 50.16 -43.67
CA LEU A 855 -31.24 49.74 -44.77
C LEU A 855 -32.12 48.58 -44.30
N ARG A 856 -33.21 48.29 -45.01
CA ARG A 856 -34.06 47.12 -44.72
C ARG A 856 -33.49 45.85 -45.31
N MET A 857 -33.13 45.91 -46.60
CA MET A 857 -32.69 44.77 -47.40
C MET A 857 -31.92 45.25 -48.62
N MET A 858 -30.93 44.48 -49.06
CA MET A 858 -30.20 44.67 -50.31
C MET A 858 -30.30 43.39 -51.15
N PHE A 859 -30.59 43.54 -52.43
CA PHE A 859 -30.42 42.45 -53.41
C PHE A 859 -29.16 42.70 -54.24
N ILE A 860 -28.42 41.64 -54.50
CA ILE A 860 -27.23 41.65 -55.36
C ILE A 860 -27.56 40.77 -56.56
N ASP A 861 -27.79 41.40 -57.71
CA ASP A 861 -27.95 40.67 -58.98
C ASP A 861 -26.57 40.48 -59.59
N VAL A 862 -26.19 39.25 -59.89
CA VAL A 862 -24.93 38.87 -60.55
C VAL A 862 -25.24 38.22 -61.88
N ARG A 863 -24.51 38.61 -62.92
CA ARG A 863 -24.60 38.07 -64.28
C ARG A 863 -23.24 37.59 -64.75
N TYR A 864 -23.23 36.42 -65.35
CA TYR A 864 -22.04 35.85 -65.98
C TYR A 864 -22.40 35.26 -67.35
N ASP A 865 -21.58 35.58 -68.34
CA ASP A 865 -21.81 35.26 -69.76
C ASP A 865 -20.55 34.65 -70.38
N ASP A 866 -20.65 33.37 -70.75
CA ASP A 866 -19.69 32.69 -71.63
C ASP A 866 -20.41 32.25 -72.93
N PRO A 867 -20.51 33.14 -73.93
CA PRO A 867 -21.24 32.86 -75.16
C PRO A 867 -20.56 31.79 -76.03
N VAL A 868 -19.27 31.49 -75.82
CA VAL A 868 -18.54 30.46 -76.58
C VAL A 868 -18.98 29.07 -76.13
N ASN A 869 -19.18 28.87 -74.82
CA ASN A 869 -19.67 27.63 -74.23
C ASN A 869 -21.21 27.60 -74.07
N HIS A 870 -21.93 28.56 -74.66
CA HIS A 870 -23.38 28.74 -74.52
C HIS A 870 -23.88 28.75 -73.06
N TYR A 871 -23.07 29.32 -72.16
CA TYR A 871 -23.27 29.21 -70.73
C TYR A 871 -23.52 30.59 -70.12
N HIS A 872 -24.72 30.77 -69.57
CA HIS A 872 -25.21 32.02 -68.98
C HIS A 872 -25.72 31.77 -67.57
N ARG A 873 -25.46 32.70 -66.65
CA ARG A 873 -25.93 32.66 -65.26
C ARG A 873 -26.46 34.02 -64.83
N GLU A 874 -27.67 34.04 -64.30
CA GLU A 874 -28.15 35.13 -63.45
C GLU A 874 -28.37 34.57 -62.03
N GLU A 875 -27.83 35.24 -61.02
CA GLU A 875 -28.00 34.90 -59.62
C GLU A 875 -28.49 36.12 -58.85
N ARG A 876 -29.40 35.93 -57.90
CA ARG A 876 -29.83 36.98 -56.96
C ARG A 876 -29.54 36.56 -55.53
N LEU A 877 -28.64 37.28 -54.89
CA LEU A 877 -28.39 37.15 -53.45
C LEU A 877 -29.25 38.15 -52.68
N GLU A 878 -29.72 37.76 -51.51
CA GLU A 878 -30.46 38.62 -50.59
C GLU A 878 -29.65 38.85 -49.31
N LEU A 879 -29.47 40.11 -48.94
CA LEU A 879 -28.71 40.55 -47.78
C LEU A 879 -29.62 41.35 -46.85
N SER A 880 -29.88 40.81 -45.66
CA SER A 880 -30.59 41.55 -44.60
C SER A 880 -29.82 42.82 -44.22
N GLY A 881 -30.53 43.92 -43.95
CA GLY A 881 -29.93 45.15 -43.44
C GLY A 881 -29.24 45.01 -42.08
N THR A 882 -29.42 43.90 -41.37
CA THR A 882 -28.71 43.58 -40.11
C THR A 882 -27.45 42.73 -40.31
N SER A 883 -27.14 42.31 -41.54
CA SER A 883 -26.03 41.39 -41.82
C SER A 883 -24.67 42.08 -41.78
N THR A 884 -23.72 41.45 -41.10
CA THR A 884 -22.30 41.86 -41.02
C THR A 884 -21.33 40.85 -41.64
N ALA A 885 -21.82 39.66 -42.02
CA ALA A 885 -21.01 38.61 -42.59
C ALA A 885 -20.91 38.75 -44.13
N PRO A 886 -19.74 38.46 -44.75
CA PRO A 886 -19.65 38.36 -46.20
C PRO A 886 -20.60 37.28 -46.75
N ILE A 887 -21.30 37.58 -47.85
CA ILE A 887 -22.07 36.57 -48.59
C ILE A 887 -21.19 35.98 -49.69
N PRO A 888 -20.92 34.66 -49.67
CA PRO A 888 -20.23 33.98 -50.77
C PRO A 888 -21.19 33.67 -51.93
N LEU A 889 -20.68 33.74 -53.15
CA LEU A 889 -21.28 33.19 -54.36
C LEU A 889 -20.20 32.46 -55.16
N ARG A 890 -20.41 31.17 -55.42
CA ARG A 890 -19.57 30.37 -56.32
C ARG A 890 -20.23 30.33 -57.70
N LEU A 891 -19.49 30.72 -58.74
CA LEU A 891 -19.87 30.54 -60.13
C LEU A 891 -18.86 29.63 -60.82
N ALA A 892 -19.28 28.43 -61.21
CA ALA A 892 -18.50 27.52 -62.03
C ALA A 892 -18.20 28.10 -63.42
N LEU A 893 -17.00 27.84 -63.94
CA LEU A 893 -16.50 28.30 -65.23
C LEU A 893 -16.31 27.13 -66.20
N LYS A 894 -16.88 27.25 -67.41
CA LYS A 894 -16.63 26.31 -68.52
C LYS A 894 -15.26 26.53 -69.19
N ASP A 895 -14.76 27.77 -69.18
CA ASP A 895 -13.41 28.16 -69.62
C ASP A 895 -12.73 28.96 -68.49
N ARG A 896 -11.56 28.50 -68.02
CA ARG A 896 -10.81 29.15 -66.92
C ARG A 896 -10.43 30.61 -67.19
N THR A 897 -10.35 31.02 -68.46
CA THR A 897 -9.94 32.37 -68.88
C THR A 897 -11.11 33.37 -68.85
N LYS A 898 -12.36 32.90 -68.85
CA LYS A 898 -13.56 33.73 -68.78
C LYS A 898 -13.85 34.12 -67.33
N ARG A 899 -13.18 35.17 -66.84
CA ARG A 899 -13.25 35.58 -65.42
C ARG A 899 -14.11 36.81 -65.16
N SER A 900 -14.47 37.58 -66.19
CA SER A 900 -15.28 38.78 -66.00
C SER A 900 -16.76 38.45 -65.80
N PHE A 901 -17.38 39.16 -64.85
CA PHE A 901 -18.80 39.08 -64.54
C PHE A 901 -19.34 40.49 -64.29
N GLN A 902 -20.66 40.63 -64.28
CA GLN A 902 -21.35 41.87 -63.96
C GLN A 902 -22.14 41.73 -62.67
N TYR A 903 -22.24 42.80 -61.87
CA TYR A 903 -23.15 42.84 -60.74
C TYR A 903 -23.86 44.18 -60.63
N ARG A 904 -25.03 44.22 -60.00
CA ARG A 904 -25.70 45.46 -59.57
C ARG A 904 -26.35 45.30 -58.20
N LEU A 905 -26.52 46.41 -57.51
CA LEU A 905 -27.12 46.47 -56.19
C LEU A 905 -28.53 47.05 -56.27
N THR A 906 -29.47 46.47 -55.53
CA THR A 906 -30.81 47.02 -55.32
C THR A 906 -31.03 47.21 -53.83
N VAL A 907 -30.96 48.45 -53.36
CA VAL A 907 -31.08 48.81 -51.94
C VAL A 907 -32.50 49.23 -51.60
N VAL A 908 -33.05 48.66 -50.54
CA VAL A 908 -34.36 49.00 -49.98
C VAL A 908 -34.15 49.77 -48.66
N LYS A 909 -34.40 51.08 -48.69
CA LYS A 909 -34.13 52.03 -47.59
C LYS A 909 -35.17 53.16 -47.62
N ASP A 910 -35.60 53.64 -46.47
CA ASP A 910 -36.59 54.74 -46.33
C ASP A 910 -37.90 54.52 -47.12
N ASN A 911 -38.39 53.27 -47.16
CA ASN A 911 -39.51 52.82 -48.02
C ASN A 911 -39.34 53.08 -49.54
N GLN A 912 -38.13 53.44 -49.98
CA GLN A 912 -37.75 53.51 -51.39
C GLN A 912 -36.95 52.27 -51.80
N LEU A 913 -37.04 51.93 -53.09
CA LEU A 913 -36.17 50.96 -53.74
C LEU A 913 -35.30 51.74 -54.73
N ARG A 914 -33.99 51.61 -54.60
CA ARG A 914 -32.99 52.19 -55.52
C ARG A 914 -32.19 51.06 -56.15
N GLN A 915 -31.81 51.20 -57.41
CA GLN A 915 -31.08 50.18 -58.15
C GLN A 915 -29.94 50.82 -58.93
N SER A 916 -28.74 50.25 -58.83
CA SER A 916 -27.57 50.70 -59.59
C SER A 916 -27.59 50.19 -61.03
N ALA A 917 -26.77 50.79 -61.89
CA ALA A 917 -26.36 50.16 -63.14
C ALA A 917 -25.54 48.88 -62.86
N PHE A 918 -25.38 48.03 -63.88
CA PHE A 918 -24.45 46.90 -63.84
C PHE A 918 -23.00 47.40 -63.92
N VAL A 919 -22.16 46.86 -63.04
CA VAL A 919 -20.71 47.08 -62.97
C VAL A 919 -20.02 45.80 -63.45
N SER A 920 -19.19 45.89 -64.49
CA SER A 920 -18.35 44.77 -64.96
C SER A 920 -17.05 44.73 -64.17
N THR A 921 -16.64 43.55 -63.71
CA THR A 921 -15.41 43.37 -62.93
C THR A 921 -14.82 41.97 -63.12
N GLU A 922 -13.59 41.77 -62.66
CA GLU A 922 -12.98 40.44 -62.40
C GLU A 922 -12.66 40.24 -60.89
N GLU A 923 -12.86 41.29 -60.07
CA GLU A 923 -12.60 41.26 -58.64
C GLU A 923 -13.59 40.36 -57.91
N THR A 924 -13.07 39.39 -57.16
CA THR A 924 -13.88 38.44 -56.38
C THR A 924 -14.16 38.90 -54.96
N LEU A 925 -13.64 40.05 -54.52
CA LEU A 925 -13.89 40.62 -53.19
C LEU A 925 -14.54 42.00 -53.34
N ILE A 926 -15.86 42.07 -53.16
CA ILE A 926 -16.67 43.25 -53.50
C ILE A 926 -17.29 43.85 -52.24
N GLY A 927 -16.92 45.07 -51.90
CA GLY A 927 -17.60 45.85 -50.86
C GLY A 927 -18.96 46.37 -51.34
N VAL A 928 -20.03 46.17 -50.56
CA VAL A 928 -21.37 46.66 -50.87
C VAL A 928 -21.87 47.62 -49.80
N SER A 929 -22.30 48.82 -50.21
CA SER A 929 -22.71 49.92 -49.33
C SER A 929 -24.18 50.32 -49.55
N ASP A 930 -24.72 51.17 -48.68
CA ASP A 930 -26.08 51.72 -48.79
C ASP A 930 -26.16 53.04 -49.58
N VAL A 931 -25.07 53.38 -50.29
CA VAL A 931 -24.94 54.52 -51.20
C VAL A 931 -24.60 53.96 -52.59
N ILE A 932 -25.58 53.98 -53.49
CA ILE A 932 -25.56 53.37 -54.83
C ILE A 932 -26.03 54.34 -55.91
#